data_AF-A0A653W3F6-F1
#
_entry.id   AF-A0A653W3F6-F1
#
_cell.length_a   1.000
_cell.length_b   1.000
_cell.length_c   1.000
_cell.angle_alpha   90.00
_cell.angle_beta   90.00
_cell.angle_gamma   90.00
#
_symmetry.space_group_name_H-M   'P 1'
#
loop_
_entity.id
_entity.type
_entity.pdbx_description
1 polymer ?
#
loop_
_entity_poly.entity_id
_entity_poly.type
_entity_poly.pdbx_seq_one_letter_code
_entity_poly.pdbx_strand_id
1 'polypeptide(L)'
;MVKIIGITQARIGSSRLPRKVLLPIQGKTLLEYHLERIKQSKLVNEWLVATTNEEHSNTICEIASNLGLAYYKGDLYDVLDRFYQSVKNKNADYVVRVTSDCPLIDPALIDETVDFCLKENLDYFSNVFEDKYPDGLDIEVFSFYQLKKAWENATLKADREHVTPYIRRSIDLSKYSNNYIDSKYASLRMTVDEMSDFKVISHLIDNLGANQSWKVYADYLLNNIKIKEINSSIIRNQGYMKSKFEEIKLRNITNFVASDEYRNTIHKLIPGGCHTYSKGDDQFPILSPAAIKRGKGAYIWDIDGNQFLDCSMGLTSVSLGHAYQPVIDAVKEELENGVNFQRPSYLEKETAEKFLELVPGHDMIKFSKNGSIVTTAAVKLARAFTGRKLVAFPGDHPFYSYDDWFIGKTACNKGVPNEITELSVTFKGCSIQSLKELFEKYPNQIACVITEPEKNQCATGICEHKSVEEFLNQAIELCHKNGALFIADEMVTGFKTDFPGTITKYNIVPDMATWGKGIANGFSFCALTGKKEIMELGGILNEGQEKVFLISTTHGGETHGLTAALATIDVYKNNNVIEHNHALGKKMIELCNQLIHESELQDYVTLMPSVWMPVFVFKNIEKEPCQGFRTLFMQEMIHRGILFQGAFVPCFSHTEDDIYYFAKAFKESLDVYKKALEVGYEKFLVGSPAKAVFRKLL
;
A
#
# COMPACT_ATOMS: atom_id res chain seq x y z
N MET A 1 41.11 -11.76 -3.15
CA MET A 1 40.09 -12.07 -4.19
C MET A 1 38.87 -12.52 -3.43
N VAL A 2 37.71 -11.90 -3.65
CA VAL A 2 36.47 -12.23 -2.94
C VAL A 2 36.07 -13.66 -3.32
N LYS A 3 35.81 -14.52 -2.34
CA LYS A 3 35.38 -15.90 -2.53
C LYS A 3 33.85 -16.00 -2.46
N ILE A 4 33.25 -16.38 -3.57
CA ILE A 4 31.81 -16.44 -3.79
C ILE A 4 31.42 -17.90 -4.02
N ILE A 5 30.48 -18.39 -3.21
CA ILE A 5 30.00 -19.77 -3.32
C ILE A 5 28.53 -19.77 -3.68
N GLY A 6 28.19 -20.43 -4.77
CA GLY A 6 26.81 -20.64 -5.19
C GLY A 6 26.22 -21.91 -4.58
N ILE A 7 25.03 -21.79 -4.03
CA ILE A 7 24.26 -22.90 -3.45
C ILE A 7 22.93 -22.98 -4.19
N THR A 8 22.66 -24.14 -4.78
CA THR A 8 21.31 -24.47 -5.26
C THR A 8 20.65 -25.47 -4.32
N GLN A 9 19.42 -25.17 -3.91
CA GLN A 9 18.62 -26.10 -3.13
C GLN A 9 17.85 -27.04 -4.03
N ALA A 10 17.93 -28.35 -3.79
CA ALA A 10 17.18 -29.37 -4.51
C ALA A 10 16.59 -30.39 -3.56
N ARG A 11 15.37 -30.86 -3.83
CA ARG A 11 14.75 -31.94 -3.05
C ARG A 11 13.87 -32.81 -3.93
N ILE A 12 13.66 -34.05 -3.50
CA ILE A 12 12.78 -35.01 -4.17
C ILE A 12 11.32 -34.73 -3.80
N GLY A 13 11.07 -34.39 -2.53
CA GLY A 13 9.74 -34.14 -1.99
C GLY A 13 9.07 -32.91 -2.61
N SER A 14 7.87 -33.12 -3.15
CA SER A 14 7.00 -32.06 -3.63
C SER A 14 5.56 -32.56 -3.58
N SER A 15 4.68 -31.81 -2.91
CA SER A 15 3.26 -32.15 -2.79
C SER A 15 2.48 -31.94 -4.08
N ARG A 16 2.89 -30.95 -4.90
CA ARG A 16 2.20 -30.58 -6.15
C ARG A 16 2.69 -31.33 -7.37
N LEU A 17 4.00 -31.60 -7.44
CA LEU A 17 4.65 -32.32 -8.53
C LEU A 17 5.81 -33.17 -7.98
N PRO A 18 5.55 -34.41 -7.54
CA PRO A 18 6.56 -35.28 -6.96
C PRO A 18 7.77 -35.48 -7.89
N ARG A 19 8.98 -35.48 -7.33
CA ARG A 19 10.24 -35.68 -8.08
C ARG A 19 10.44 -34.67 -9.23
N LYS A 20 9.85 -33.47 -9.16
CA LYS A 20 9.89 -32.45 -10.23
C LYS A 20 11.29 -32.20 -10.82
N VAL A 21 12.31 -32.09 -9.96
CA VAL A 21 13.70 -31.82 -10.38
C VAL A 21 14.30 -32.95 -11.26
N LEU A 22 13.70 -34.15 -11.24
CA LEU A 22 14.12 -35.30 -12.04
C LEU A 22 13.28 -35.50 -13.31
N LEU A 23 12.31 -34.64 -13.60
CA LEU A 23 11.51 -34.77 -14.82
C LEU A 23 12.40 -34.54 -16.06
N PRO A 24 12.33 -35.43 -17.07
CA PRO A 24 13.19 -35.34 -18.24
C PRO A 24 12.59 -34.49 -19.35
N ILE A 25 13.43 -33.70 -20.01
CA ILE A 25 13.16 -33.00 -21.28
C ILE A 25 14.30 -33.36 -22.24
N GLN A 26 13.97 -33.99 -23.37
CA GLN A 26 14.96 -34.46 -24.36
C GLN A 26 16.08 -35.32 -23.75
N GLY A 27 15.75 -36.17 -22.77
CA GLY A 27 16.69 -37.11 -22.14
C GLY A 27 17.57 -36.53 -21.02
N LYS A 28 17.46 -35.23 -20.72
CA LYS A 28 18.09 -34.60 -19.53
C LYS A 28 17.04 -34.19 -18.51
N THR A 29 17.34 -34.35 -17.23
CA THR A 29 16.50 -33.91 -16.11
C THR A 29 16.50 -32.39 -15.96
N LEU A 30 15.45 -31.83 -15.35
CA LEU A 30 15.42 -30.39 -15.01
C LEU A 30 16.61 -29.96 -14.16
N LEU A 31 17.04 -30.80 -13.22
CA LEU A 31 18.20 -30.55 -12.39
C LEU A 31 19.49 -30.46 -13.23
N GLU A 32 19.68 -31.34 -14.22
CA GLU A 32 20.84 -31.25 -15.12
C GLU A 32 20.85 -29.93 -15.90
N TYR A 33 19.71 -29.51 -16.47
CA TYR A 33 19.62 -28.21 -17.14
C TYR A 33 19.97 -27.05 -16.20
N HIS A 34 19.41 -27.05 -14.98
CA HIS A 34 19.72 -26.03 -13.98
C HIS A 34 21.21 -25.98 -13.63
N LEU A 35 21.80 -27.13 -13.30
CA LEU A 35 23.21 -27.22 -12.88
C LEU A 35 24.18 -26.87 -14.01
N GLU A 36 23.91 -27.30 -15.24
CA GLU A 36 24.72 -26.94 -16.41
C GLU A 36 24.70 -25.43 -16.68
N ARG A 37 23.58 -24.75 -16.42
CA ARG A 37 23.45 -23.31 -16.62
C ARG A 37 24.13 -22.49 -15.52
N ILE A 38 23.90 -22.79 -14.24
CA ILE A 38 24.52 -22.01 -13.15
C ILE A 38 26.05 -22.08 -13.19
N LYS A 39 26.62 -23.21 -13.65
CA LYS A 39 28.07 -23.40 -13.84
C LYS A 39 28.69 -22.48 -14.89
N GLN A 40 27.88 -21.84 -15.74
CA GLN A 40 28.37 -20.90 -16.76
C GLN A 40 28.58 -19.49 -16.19
N SER A 41 28.16 -19.21 -14.95
CA SER A 41 28.51 -17.98 -14.21
C SER A 41 30.02 -17.86 -14.08
N LYS A 42 30.54 -16.66 -14.31
CA LYS A 42 31.98 -16.35 -14.29
C LYS A 42 32.45 -15.82 -12.94
N LEU A 43 31.55 -15.26 -12.13
CA LEU A 43 31.91 -14.66 -10.85
C LEU A 43 31.82 -15.64 -9.68
N VAL A 44 30.98 -16.67 -9.76
CA VAL A 44 30.86 -17.69 -8.71
C VAL A 44 32.04 -18.67 -8.78
N ASN A 45 32.82 -18.77 -7.70
CA ASN A 45 34.05 -19.57 -7.68
C ASN A 45 33.79 -21.07 -7.52
N GLU A 46 32.72 -21.44 -6.81
CA GLU A 46 32.37 -22.82 -6.50
C GLU A 46 30.84 -22.94 -6.43
N TRP A 47 30.28 -24.00 -7.01
CA TRP A 47 28.87 -24.35 -6.91
C TRP A 47 28.68 -25.64 -6.11
N LEU A 48 27.63 -25.67 -5.30
CA LEU A 48 27.23 -26.86 -4.54
C LEU A 48 25.70 -27.05 -4.52
N VAL A 49 25.29 -28.31 -4.34
CA VAL A 49 23.88 -28.70 -4.23
C VAL A 49 23.54 -29.00 -2.76
N ALA A 50 22.65 -28.21 -2.16
CA ALA A 50 22.09 -28.47 -0.84
C ALA A 50 20.80 -29.29 -0.98
N THR A 51 20.86 -30.57 -0.62
CA THR A 51 19.75 -31.54 -0.74
C THR A 51 19.35 -32.16 0.60
N THR A 52 18.31 -32.97 0.60
CA THR A 52 17.66 -33.50 1.80
C THR A 52 18.13 -34.91 2.14
N ASN A 53 17.80 -35.38 3.34
CA ASN A 53 17.95 -36.78 3.76
C ASN A 53 16.80 -37.69 3.31
N GLU A 54 15.90 -37.21 2.44
CA GLU A 54 14.76 -37.98 1.95
C GLU A 54 15.19 -39.24 1.20
N GLU A 55 14.30 -40.24 1.16
CA GLU A 55 14.46 -41.40 0.29
C GLU A 55 14.57 -40.94 -1.17
N HIS A 56 15.47 -41.56 -1.94
CA HIS A 56 15.82 -41.18 -3.32
C HIS A 56 16.56 -39.84 -3.52
N SER A 57 16.89 -39.09 -2.46
CA SER A 57 17.76 -37.91 -2.55
C SER A 57 19.16 -38.21 -3.11
N ASN A 58 19.60 -39.47 -3.08
CA ASN A 58 20.88 -39.90 -3.64
C ASN A 58 20.97 -39.66 -5.15
N THR A 59 19.85 -39.73 -5.90
CA THR A 59 19.85 -39.41 -7.34
C THR A 59 20.25 -37.96 -7.60
N ILE A 60 19.88 -37.03 -6.72
CA ILE A 60 20.33 -35.62 -6.80
C ILE A 60 21.85 -35.53 -6.59
N CYS A 61 22.39 -36.31 -5.65
CA CYS A 61 23.82 -36.34 -5.34
C CYS A 61 24.63 -36.95 -6.50
N GLU A 62 24.10 -37.99 -7.14
CA GLU A 62 24.68 -38.62 -8.34
C GLU A 62 24.74 -37.65 -9.50
N ILE A 63 23.64 -36.93 -9.80
CA ILE A 63 23.61 -35.89 -10.85
C ILE A 63 24.64 -34.79 -10.55
N ALA A 64 24.69 -34.30 -9.31
CA ALA A 64 25.67 -33.28 -8.91
C ALA A 64 27.12 -33.78 -9.10
N SER A 65 27.41 -35.00 -8.66
CA SER A 65 28.74 -35.62 -8.77
C SER A 65 29.15 -35.84 -10.23
N ASN A 66 28.23 -36.29 -11.08
CA ASN A 66 28.47 -36.48 -12.51
C ASN A 66 28.80 -35.17 -13.23
N LEU A 67 28.25 -34.05 -12.75
CA LEU A 67 28.57 -32.70 -13.22
C LEU A 67 29.76 -32.06 -12.46
N GLY A 68 30.43 -32.79 -11.58
CA GLY A 68 31.60 -32.32 -10.83
C GLY A 68 31.29 -31.26 -9.77
N LEU A 69 30.09 -31.27 -9.20
CA LEU A 69 29.64 -30.36 -8.15
C LEU A 69 29.66 -31.03 -6.78
N ALA A 70 30.04 -30.27 -5.75
CA ALA A 70 29.90 -30.71 -4.38
C ALA A 70 28.43 -30.75 -3.96
N TYR A 71 28.11 -31.54 -2.94
CA TYR A 71 26.77 -31.58 -2.38
C TYR A 71 26.80 -31.69 -0.85
N TYR A 72 25.71 -31.25 -0.21
CA TYR A 72 25.48 -31.41 1.22
C TYR A 72 24.07 -31.95 1.44
N LYS A 73 23.93 -32.94 2.34
CA LYS A 73 22.62 -33.50 2.74
C LYS A 73 22.28 -33.06 4.16
N GLY A 74 21.03 -32.65 4.39
CA GLY A 74 20.55 -32.30 5.72
C GLY A 74 19.06 -32.51 5.92
N ASP A 75 18.53 -31.93 7.00
CA ASP A 75 17.12 -31.99 7.35
C ASP A 75 16.22 -31.47 6.22
N LEU A 76 15.01 -31.99 6.07
CA LEU A 76 14.07 -31.63 5.00
C LEU A 76 13.57 -30.18 5.11
N TYR A 77 13.23 -29.74 6.32
CA TYR A 77 12.54 -28.50 6.61
C TYR A 77 13.48 -27.36 7.00
N ASP A 78 14.68 -27.68 7.46
CA ASP A 78 15.69 -26.70 7.87
C ASP A 78 16.67 -26.38 6.73
N VAL A 79 16.19 -25.61 5.76
CA VAL A 79 16.98 -25.23 4.59
C VAL A 79 18.12 -24.29 4.98
N LEU A 80 17.89 -23.37 5.92
CA LEU A 80 18.89 -22.44 6.41
C LEU A 80 20.10 -23.16 7.02
N ASP A 81 19.89 -24.22 7.80
CA ASP A 81 20.99 -25.07 8.26
C ASP A 81 21.74 -25.73 7.10
N ARG A 82 21.03 -26.31 6.11
CA ARG A 82 21.71 -26.90 4.95
C ARG A 82 22.60 -25.90 4.22
N PHE A 83 22.15 -24.65 4.06
CA PHE A 83 22.95 -23.58 3.48
C PHE A 83 24.18 -23.31 4.35
N TYR A 84 24.01 -23.00 5.62
CA TYR A 84 25.12 -22.67 6.52
C TYR A 84 26.15 -23.81 6.62
N GLN A 85 25.72 -25.03 6.89
CA GLN A 85 26.61 -26.19 7.07
C GLN A 85 27.41 -26.51 5.80
N SER A 86 26.84 -26.27 4.61
CA SER A 86 27.52 -26.54 3.34
C SER A 86 28.70 -25.61 3.04
N VAL A 87 28.72 -24.40 3.63
CA VAL A 87 29.75 -23.38 3.36
C VAL A 87 30.57 -22.94 4.57
N LYS A 88 30.19 -23.28 5.81
CA LYS A 88 30.86 -22.81 7.04
C LYS A 88 32.39 -22.99 7.08
N ASN A 89 32.90 -24.05 6.44
CA ASN A 89 34.33 -24.38 6.43
C ASN A 89 35.01 -24.03 5.10
N LYS A 90 34.34 -23.29 4.22
CA LYS A 90 34.84 -22.96 2.87
C LYS A 90 35.39 -21.54 2.77
N ASN A 91 35.38 -20.74 3.85
CA ASN A 91 35.83 -19.34 3.85
C ASN A 91 35.16 -18.50 2.75
N ALA A 92 33.85 -18.64 2.57
CA ALA A 92 33.09 -17.80 1.66
C ALA A 92 33.00 -16.36 2.22
N ASP A 93 33.19 -15.37 1.36
CA ASP A 93 32.85 -13.98 1.66
C ASP A 93 31.36 -13.74 1.38
N TYR A 94 30.89 -14.26 0.22
CA TYR A 94 29.51 -14.16 -0.23
C TYR A 94 28.94 -15.53 -0.64
N VAL A 95 27.63 -15.67 -0.47
CA VAL A 95 26.84 -16.82 -0.88
C VAL A 95 25.81 -16.38 -1.90
N VAL A 96 25.69 -17.12 -3.00
CA VAL A 96 24.65 -16.93 -4.02
C VAL A 96 23.64 -18.05 -3.88
N ARG A 97 22.38 -17.70 -3.61
CA ARG A 97 21.25 -18.63 -3.54
C ARG A 97 20.49 -18.61 -4.86
N VAL A 98 20.25 -19.80 -5.40
CA VAL A 98 19.31 -20.06 -6.49
C VAL A 98 18.51 -21.33 -6.17
N THR A 99 17.40 -21.57 -6.87
CA THR A 99 16.55 -22.75 -6.63
C THR A 99 16.52 -23.68 -7.83
N SER A 100 16.59 -25.00 -7.58
CA SER A 100 16.69 -26.03 -8.63
C SER A 100 15.43 -26.24 -9.47
N ASP A 101 14.31 -25.63 -9.07
CA ASP A 101 13.08 -25.57 -9.87
C ASP A 101 13.11 -24.50 -10.96
N CYS A 102 14.24 -23.81 -11.14
CA CYS A 102 14.47 -22.82 -12.17
C CYS A 102 15.44 -23.35 -13.25
N PRO A 103 15.02 -24.28 -14.14
CA PRO A 103 15.91 -24.94 -15.10
C PRO A 103 16.44 -23.99 -16.18
N LEU A 104 15.83 -22.81 -16.36
CA LEU A 104 16.23 -21.79 -17.35
C LEU A 104 16.90 -20.56 -16.72
N ILE A 105 17.35 -20.64 -15.46
CA ILE A 105 18.05 -19.53 -14.78
C ILE A 105 19.23 -19.02 -15.61
N ASP A 106 19.43 -17.71 -15.69
CA ASP A 106 20.42 -17.11 -16.58
C ASP A 106 21.77 -16.87 -15.86
N PRO A 107 22.88 -17.49 -16.32
CA PRO A 107 24.21 -17.28 -15.73
C PRO A 107 24.69 -15.83 -15.81
N ALA A 108 24.32 -15.08 -16.85
CA ALA A 108 24.69 -13.67 -16.97
C ALA A 108 23.96 -12.82 -15.94
N LEU A 109 22.70 -13.15 -15.63
CA LEU A 109 21.92 -12.46 -14.60
C LEU A 109 22.46 -12.77 -13.19
N ILE A 110 22.95 -14.00 -12.96
CA ILE A 110 23.67 -14.35 -11.73
C ILE A 110 24.89 -13.44 -11.56
N ASP A 111 25.72 -13.34 -12.60
CA ASP A 111 26.91 -12.49 -12.57
C ASP A 111 26.56 -11.00 -12.39
N GLU A 112 25.52 -10.50 -13.06
CA GLU A 112 25.03 -9.12 -12.88
C GLU A 112 24.60 -8.85 -11.43
N THR A 113 23.85 -9.77 -10.83
CA THR A 113 23.35 -9.63 -9.46
C THR A 113 24.50 -9.67 -8.44
N VAL A 114 25.50 -10.53 -8.66
CA VAL A 114 26.70 -10.61 -7.85
C VAL A 114 27.55 -9.34 -7.99
N ASP A 115 27.81 -8.90 -9.22
CA ASP A 115 28.63 -7.71 -9.50
C ASP A 115 28.02 -6.46 -8.87
N PHE A 116 26.70 -6.29 -8.97
CA PHE A 116 25.98 -5.20 -8.31
C PHE A 116 26.15 -5.24 -6.78
N CYS A 117 25.92 -6.40 -6.16
CA CYS A 117 26.06 -6.59 -4.72
C CYS A 117 27.47 -6.20 -4.22
N LEU A 118 28.50 -6.58 -4.98
CA LEU A 118 29.90 -6.28 -4.65
C LEU A 118 30.26 -4.80 -4.88
N LYS A 119 29.83 -4.20 -5.99
CA LYS A 119 30.13 -2.80 -6.32
C LYS A 119 29.54 -1.83 -5.30
N GLU A 120 28.32 -2.10 -4.86
CA GLU A 120 27.63 -1.28 -3.86
C GLU A 120 27.97 -1.68 -2.42
N ASN A 121 28.87 -2.65 -2.22
CA ASN A 121 29.31 -3.16 -0.93
C ASN A 121 28.13 -3.56 -0.01
N LEU A 122 27.20 -4.32 -0.56
CA LEU A 122 25.96 -4.71 0.09
C LEU A 122 26.14 -6.01 0.88
N ASP A 123 25.39 -6.14 1.97
CA ASP A 123 25.34 -7.35 2.80
C ASP A 123 24.34 -8.38 2.26
N TYR A 124 23.38 -7.92 1.46
CA TYR A 124 22.36 -8.72 0.81
C TYR A 124 21.82 -7.96 -0.40
N PHE A 125 21.58 -8.66 -1.51
CA PHE A 125 20.89 -8.13 -2.67
C PHE A 125 20.07 -9.23 -3.35
N SER A 126 18.95 -8.84 -3.96
CA SER A 126 18.17 -9.72 -4.80
C SER A 126 17.61 -8.98 -6.00
N ASN A 127 17.71 -9.59 -7.18
CA ASN A 127 17.14 -9.05 -8.41
C ASN A 127 15.60 -9.05 -8.42
N VAL A 128 14.96 -9.75 -7.48
CA VAL A 128 13.48 -9.82 -7.41
C VAL A 128 12.90 -8.96 -6.30
N PHE A 129 13.65 -7.97 -5.79
CA PHE A 129 13.14 -7.06 -4.77
C PHE A 129 11.83 -6.36 -5.18
N GLU A 130 11.72 -5.96 -6.45
CA GLU A 130 10.53 -5.29 -7.01
C GLU A 130 9.58 -6.23 -7.79
N ASP A 131 9.77 -7.55 -7.72
CA ASP A 131 9.03 -8.57 -8.49
C ASP A 131 8.87 -8.25 -10.00
N LYS A 132 9.85 -7.55 -10.59
CA LYS A 132 9.83 -7.15 -12.01
C LYS A 132 10.30 -8.23 -12.98
N TYR A 133 11.13 -9.16 -12.51
CA TYR A 133 11.58 -10.31 -13.31
C TYR A 133 10.53 -11.43 -13.33
N PRO A 134 10.52 -12.27 -14.38
CA PRO A 134 9.77 -13.52 -14.38
C PRO A 134 10.05 -14.35 -13.13
N ASP A 135 9.00 -14.97 -12.59
CA ASP A 135 9.11 -15.94 -11.50
C ASP A 135 9.97 -17.13 -11.96
N GLY A 136 10.95 -17.53 -11.15
CA GLY A 136 11.95 -18.53 -11.54
C GLY A 136 13.29 -17.96 -12.01
N LEU A 137 13.52 -16.66 -11.79
CA LEU A 137 14.82 -16.00 -11.99
C LEU A 137 15.34 -15.38 -10.69
N ASP A 138 14.82 -15.82 -9.55
CA ASP A 138 15.14 -15.31 -8.24
C ASP A 138 16.58 -15.67 -7.86
N ILE A 139 17.42 -14.64 -7.79
CA ILE A 139 18.82 -14.72 -7.36
C ILE A 139 18.94 -13.87 -6.10
N GLU A 140 19.52 -14.46 -5.06
CA GLU A 140 19.81 -13.75 -3.82
C GLU A 140 21.30 -13.90 -3.50
N VAL A 141 21.97 -12.78 -3.24
CA VAL A 141 23.38 -12.72 -2.89
C VAL A 141 23.47 -12.15 -1.50
N PHE A 142 24.18 -12.80 -0.58
CA PHE A 142 24.36 -12.29 0.78
C PHE A 142 25.71 -12.66 1.37
N SER A 143 26.19 -11.81 2.28
CA SER A 143 27.47 -12.05 2.93
C SER A 143 27.38 -13.30 3.81
N PHE A 144 28.49 -14.03 3.94
CA PHE A 144 28.56 -15.18 4.84
C PHE A 144 28.26 -14.79 6.29
N TYR A 145 28.61 -13.55 6.67
CA TYR A 145 28.25 -12.97 7.96
C TYR A 145 26.73 -12.94 8.17
N GLN A 146 25.95 -12.46 7.20
CA GLN A 146 24.49 -12.43 7.32
C GLN A 146 23.88 -13.84 7.30
N LEU A 147 24.43 -14.78 6.52
CA LEU A 147 24.01 -16.19 6.57
C LEU A 147 24.22 -16.79 7.98
N LYS A 148 25.40 -16.57 8.57
CA LYS A 148 25.72 -17.04 9.92
C LYS A 148 24.78 -16.41 10.95
N LYS A 149 24.59 -15.09 10.89
CA LYS A 149 23.70 -14.36 11.78
C LYS A 149 22.26 -14.88 11.69
N ALA A 150 21.76 -15.12 10.48
CA ALA A 150 20.45 -15.72 10.28
C ALA A 150 20.37 -17.12 10.88
N TRP A 151 21.36 -17.98 10.62
CA TRP A 151 21.42 -19.34 11.16
C TRP A 151 21.42 -19.36 12.71
N GLU A 152 22.15 -18.45 13.35
CA GLU A 152 22.23 -18.37 14.82
C GLU A 152 20.95 -17.84 15.48
N ASN A 153 20.20 -16.96 14.79
CA ASN A 153 19.15 -16.15 15.42
C ASN A 153 17.72 -16.38 14.89
N ALA A 154 17.55 -17.05 13.74
CA ALA A 154 16.23 -17.31 13.18
C ALA A 154 15.48 -18.38 14.00
N THR A 155 14.37 -17.99 14.62
CA THR A 155 13.53 -18.89 15.43
C THR A 155 12.22 -19.30 14.76
N LEU A 156 11.79 -18.57 13.73
CA LEU A 156 10.58 -18.89 12.97
C LEU A 156 10.85 -20.04 11.98
N LYS A 157 9.88 -20.94 11.81
CA LYS A 157 9.95 -22.07 10.87
C LYS A 157 10.09 -21.56 9.43
N ALA A 158 9.36 -20.52 9.05
CA ALA A 158 9.43 -19.89 7.72
C ALA A 158 10.82 -19.30 7.43
N ASP A 159 11.48 -18.71 8.43
CA ASP A 159 12.86 -18.21 8.24
C ASP A 159 13.84 -19.35 7.98
N ARG A 160 13.67 -20.45 8.72
CA ARG A 160 14.51 -21.64 8.63
C ARG A 160 14.26 -22.42 7.32
N GLU A 161 13.03 -22.40 6.81
CA GLU A 161 12.64 -23.05 5.56
C GLU A 161 13.02 -22.24 4.30
N HIS A 162 13.00 -20.91 4.36
CA HIS A 162 13.17 -20.04 3.19
C HIS A 162 14.49 -19.25 3.15
N VAL A 163 15.39 -19.47 4.12
CA VAL A 163 16.78 -18.97 4.21
C VAL A 163 16.90 -17.45 4.44
N THR A 164 16.39 -16.64 3.52
CA THR A 164 16.61 -15.18 3.48
C THR A 164 15.58 -14.30 4.20
N PRO A 165 14.35 -14.76 4.61
CA PRO A 165 13.40 -13.88 5.29
C PRO A 165 13.95 -13.19 6.54
N TYR A 166 14.75 -13.88 7.36
CA TYR A 166 15.40 -13.27 8.52
C TYR A 166 16.40 -12.18 8.09
N ILE A 167 17.24 -12.46 7.08
CA ILE A 167 18.24 -11.52 6.58
C ILE A 167 17.54 -10.24 6.10
N ARG A 168 16.50 -10.38 5.27
CA ARG A 168 15.72 -9.28 4.69
C ARG A 168 15.11 -8.35 5.75
N ARG A 169 14.64 -8.89 6.88
CA ARG A 169 14.08 -8.08 7.98
C ARG A 169 15.15 -7.39 8.83
N SER A 170 16.41 -7.81 8.71
CA SER A 170 17.52 -7.33 9.55
C SER A 170 18.41 -6.27 8.88
N ILE A 171 18.12 -5.93 7.62
CA ILE A 171 18.88 -5.01 6.78
C ILE A 171 17.98 -3.86 6.33
N ASP A 172 18.58 -2.68 6.16
CA ASP A 172 17.90 -1.54 5.54
C ASP A 172 17.80 -1.76 4.04
N LEU A 173 16.58 -1.78 3.52
CA LEU A 173 16.22 -2.04 2.13
C LEU A 173 15.97 -0.75 1.30
N SER A 174 16.27 0.42 1.85
CA SER A 174 16.06 1.72 1.18
C SER A 174 17.01 2.03 0.02
N LYS A 175 18.06 1.21 -0.18
CA LYS A 175 19.14 1.47 -1.16
C LYS A 175 19.02 0.71 -2.48
N TYR A 176 17.92 -0.02 -2.71
CA TYR A 176 17.83 -0.99 -3.79
C TYR A 176 16.72 -0.60 -4.76
N SER A 177 17.01 -0.48 -6.06
CA SER A 177 15.97 -0.39 -7.08
C SER A 177 16.35 -1.12 -8.35
N ASN A 178 15.35 -1.72 -9.02
CA ASN A 178 15.48 -2.34 -10.34
C ASN A 178 14.75 -1.50 -11.38
N ASN A 179 15.02 -0.19 -11.37
CA ASN A 179 14.34 0.79 -12.22
C ASN A 179 14.54 0.56 -13.73
N TYR A 180 15.51 -0.27 -14.13
CA TYR A 180 15.83 -0.54 -15.54
C TYR A 180 15.05 -1.71 -16.15
N ILE A 181 14.31 -2.49 -15.34
CA ILE A 181 13.52 -3.63 -15.83
C ILE A 181 12.07 -3.22 -16.09
N ASP A 182 11.59 -3.54 -17.29
CA ASP A 182 10.21 -3.30 -17.71
C ASP A 182 9.24 -4.22 -16.94
N SER A 183 8.22 -3.62 -16.31
CA SER A 183 7.23 -4.35 -15.50
C SER A 183 6.39 -5.36 -16.28
N LYS A 184 6.42 -5.33 -17.62
CA LYS A 184 5.70 -6.32 -18.45
C LYS A 184 6.13 -7.77 -18.15
N TYR A 185 7.38 -7.96 -17.70
CA TYR A 185 7.94 -9.27 -17.42
C TYR A 185 7.49 -9.86 -16.07
N ALA A 186 7.00 -9.04 -15.14
CA ALA A 186 6.56 -9.45 -13.80
C ALA A 186 5.47 -10.53 -13.82
N SER A 187 4.67 -10.56 -14.89
CA SER A 187 3.54 -11.50 -15.06
C SER A 187 3.94 -12.87 -15.63
N LEU A 188 5.24 -13.09 -15.90
CA LEU A 188 5.72 -14.32 -16.53
C LEU A 188 6.22 -15.31 -15.48
N ARG A 189 6.04 -16.60 -15.76
CA ARG A 189 6.44 -17.70 -14.88
C ARG A 189 7.28 -18.73 -15.61
N MET A 190 8.52 -18.87 -15.16
CA MET A 190 9.60 -19.71 -15.71
C MET A 190 10.22 -20.63 -14.65
N THR A 191 9.50 -20.91 -13.56
CA THR A 191 9.83 -21.94 -12.57
C THR A 191 8.96 -23.17 -12.78
N VAL A 192 9.35 -24.33 -12.23
CA VAL A 192 8.58 -25.58 -12.28
C VAL A 192 8.13 -25.99 -10.89
N ASP A 193 6.85 -25.80 -10.58
CA ASP A 193 6.19 -26.34 -9.39
C ASP A 193 5.07 -27.34 -9.71
N GLU A 194 4.40 -27.13 -10.83
CA GLU A 194 3.25 -27.94 -11.27
C GLU A 194 3.43 -28.46 -12.69
N MET A 195 2.55 -29.38 -13.11
CA MET A 195 2.65 -29.98 -14.45
C MET A 195 2.46 -28.97 -15.58
N SER A 196 1.66 -27.92 -15.38
CA SER A 196 1.52 -26.80 -16.32
C SER A 196 2.83 -26.04 -16.49
N ASP A 197 3.54 -25.76 -15.40
CA ASP A 197 4.87 -25.15 -15.47
C ASP A 197 5.84 -26.01 -16.28
N PHE A 198 5.85 -27.33 -16.02
CA PHE A 198 6.69 -28.26 -16.76
C PHE A 198 6.39 -28.26 -18.26
N LYS A 199 5.11 -28.14 -18.66
CA LYS A 199 4.73 -28.01 -20.08
C LYS A 199 5.28 -26.72 -20.70
N VAL A 200 5.21 -25.59 -19.99
CA VAL A 200 5.75 -24.31 -20.48
C VAL A 200 7.26 -24.41 -20.65
N ILE A 201 7.99 -24.90 -19.64
CA ILE A 201 9.45 -25.05 -19.71
C ILE A 201 9.86 -26.05 -20.81
N SER A 202 9.17 -27.17 -20.95
CA SER A 202 9.41 -28.14 -22.03
C SER A 202 9.24 -27.49 -23.39
N HIS A 203 8.16 -26.73 -23.58
CA HIS A 203 7.91 -25.99 -24.82
C HIS A 203 9.03 -24.99 -25.12
N LEU A 204 9.50 -24.25 -24.13
CA LEU A 204 10.59 -23.29 -24.31
C LEU A 204 11.90 -23.99 -24.71
N ILE A 205 12.26 -25.10 -24.06
CA ILE A 205 13.46 -25.88 -24.40
C ILE A 205 13.34 -26.49 -25.79
N ASP A 206 12.19 -27.07 -26.13
CA ASP A 206 11.98 -27.73 -27.43
C ASP A 206 12.06 -26.76 -28.61
N ASN A 207 11.60 -25.51 -28.42
CA ASN A 207 11.52 -24.53 -29.51
C ASN A 207 12.71 -23.56 -29.58
N LEU A 208 13.33 -23.22 -28.45
CA LEU A 208 14.39 -22.20 -28.37
C LEU A 208 15.75 -22.78 -27.96
N GLY A 209 15.79 -24.03 -27.52
CA GLY A 209 16.94 -24.65 -26.88
C GLY A 209 17.08 -24.26 -25.41
N ALA A 210 17.98 -24.91 -24.69
CA ALA A 210 18.17 -24.74 -23.25
C ALA A 210 19.23 -23.69 -22.86
N ASN A 211 19.89 -23.04 -23.82
CA ASN A 211 21.03 -22.13 -23.59
C ASN A 211 20.78 -20.68 -24.07
N GLN A 212 19.53 -20.20 -24.00
CA GLN A 212 19.22 -18.80 -24.29
C GLN A 212 19.30 -17.92 -23.04
N SER A 213 19.36 -16.59 -23.23
CA SER A 213 19.19 -15.63 -22.14
C SER A 213 17.75 -15.63 -21.63
N TRP A 214 17.55 -15.23 -20.37
CA TRP A 214 16.21 -15.19 -19.78
C TRP A 214 15.26 -14.30 -20.59
N LYS A 215 15.79 -13.22 -21.17
CA LYS A 215 15.01 -12.25 -21.96
C LYS A 215 14.46 -12.85 -23.25
N VAL A 216 15.19 -13.75 -23.90
CA VAL A 216 14.70 -14.45 -25.11
C VAL A 216 13.49 -15.32 -24.76
N TYR A 217 13.54 -16.08 -23.66
CA TYR A 217 12.39 -16.86 -23.19
C TYR A 217 11.22 -15.96 -22.79
N ALA A 218 11.49 -14.88 -22.06
CA ALA A 218 10.48 -13.95 -21.61
C ALA A 218 9.76 -13.24 -22.77
N ASP A 219 10.51 -12.72 -23.73
CA ASP A 219 9.96 -12.09 -24.94
C ASP A 219 9.19 -13.11 -25.80
N TYR A 220 9.62 -14.38 -25.85
CA TYR A 220 8.86 -15.43 -26.50
C TYR A 220 7.49 -15.67 -25.84
N LEU A 221 7.43 -15.74 -24.50
CA LEU A 221 6.17 -15.91 -23.78
C LEU A 221 5.22 -14.73 -23.95
N LEU A 222 5.73 -13.50 -23.98
CA LEU A 222 4.93 -12.30 -24.25
C LEU A 222 4.29 -12.33 -25.65
N ASN A 223 5.02 -12.87 -26.64
CA ASN A 223 4.54 -12.99 -28.01
C ASN A 223 3.68 -14.26 -28.25
N ASN A 224 3.69 -15.23 -27.33
CA ASN A 224 2.96 -16.49 -27.44
C ASN A 224 2.00 -16.68 -26.27
N ILE A 225 0.94 -15.85 -26.25
CA ILE A 225 -0.04 -15.75 -25.16
C ILE A 225 -0.61 -17.11 -24.75
N LYS A 226 -0.93 -18.00 -25.72
CA LYS A 226 -1.45 -19.35 -25.43
C LYS A 226 -0.51 -20.20 -24.58
N ILE A 227 0.80 -20.02 -24.74
CA ILE A 227 1.80 -20.76 -23.94
C ILE A 227 1.92 -20.12 -22.56
N LYS A 228 1.98 -18.78 -22.50
CA LYS A 228 1.96 -18.02 -21.25
C LYS A 228 0.75 -18.38 -20.37
N GLU A 229 -0.43 -18.55 -20.97
CA GLU A 229 -1.67 -18.86 -20.25
C GLU A 229 -1.71 -20.25 -19.61
N ILE A 230 -0.81 -21.17 -19.99
CA ILE A 230 -0.80 -22.54 -19.44
C ILE A 230 -0.55 -22.54 -17.93
N ASN A 231 0.31 -21.65 -17.44
CA ASN A 231 0.69 -21.55 -16.04
C ASN A 231 0.47 -20.17 -15.41
N SER A 232 -0.21 -19.26 -16.11
CA SER A 232 -0.49 -17.90 -15.61
C SER A 232 -1.39 -17.87 -14.38
N SER A 233 -2.14 -18.94 -14.10
CA SER A 233 -2.99 -19.08 -12.92
C SER A 233 -2.22 -19.50 -11.65
N ILE A 234 -0.95 -19.91 -11.77
CA ILE A 234 -0.13 -20.32 -10.63
C ILE A 234 0.55 -19.10 -10.02
N ILE A 235 0.42 -18.96 -8.71
CA ILE A 235 0.86 -17.76 -8.00
C ILE A 235 2.30 -17.89 -7.48
N ARG A 236 3.06 -16.80 -7.59
CA ARG A 236 4.43 -16.65 -7.06
C ARG A 236 4.47 -16.86 -5.54
N ASN A 237 5.52 -17.51 -5.04
CA ASN A 237 5.81 -17.66 -3.60
C ASN A 237 4.73 -18.33 -2.72
N GLN A 238 3.82 -19.14 -3.28
CA GLN A 238 2.77 -19.85 -2.50
C GLN A 238 3.29 -20.65 -1.30
N GLY A 239 4.46 -21.29 -1.41
CA GLY A 239 5.05 -22.08 -0.32
C GLY A 239 5.37 -21.22 0.91
N TYR A 240 5.98 -20.05 0.69
CA TYR A 240 6.32 -19.12 1.77
C TYR A 240 5.06 -18.58 2.47
N MET A 241 4.03 -18.23 1.71
CA MET A 241 2.76 -17.78 2.27
C MET A 241 2.12 -18.85 3.18
N LYS A 242 2.12 -20.12 2.74
CA LYS A 242 1.59 -21.24 3.56
C LYS A 242 2.35 -21.40 4.87
N SER A 243 3.68 -21.42 4.84
CA SER A 243 4.51 -21.52 6.05
C SER A 243 4.28 -20.33 7.00
N LYS A 244 4.15 -19.10 6.47
CA LYS A 244 3.77 -17.92 7.28
C LYS A 244 2.37 -18.04 7.89
N PHE A 245 1.39 -18.53 7.14
CA PHE A 245 0.03 -18.72 7.64
C PHE A 245 -0.05 -19.77 8.76
N GLU A 246 0.77 -20.82 8.72
CA GLU A 246 0.87 -21.80 9.81
C GLU A 246 1.37 -21.18 11.12
N GLU A 247 2.26 -20.20 11.04
CA GLU A 247 2.84 -19.53 12.22
C GLU A 247 1.91 -18.49 12.84
N ILE A 248 1.13 -17.80 12.02
CA ILE A 248 0.25 -16.72 12.47
C ILE A 248 -0.89 -17.31 13.30
N LYS A 249 -0.98 -16.92 14.57
CA LYS A 249 -2.14 -17.19 15.40
C LYS A 249 -3.08 -15.99 15.36
N LEU A 250 -4.23 -16.16 14.71
CA LEU A 250 -5.26 -15.13 14.71
C LEU A 250 -5.85 -14.99 16.11
N ARG A 251 -6.18 -13.75 16.46
CA ARG A 251 -6.97 -13.44 17.66
C ARG A 251 -8.39 -13.98 17.48
N ASN A 252 -9.04 -14.27 18.61
CA ASN A 252 -10.45 -14.68 18.67
C ASN A 252 -11.17 -13.74 19.64
N ILE A 253 -11.61 -12.60 19.12
CA ILE A 253 -12.19 -11.51 19.91
C ILE A 253 -13.71 -11.67 19.91
N THR A 254 -14.26 -11.85 21.09
CA THR A 254 -15.71 -12.02 21.33
C THR A 254 -16.24 -11.16 22.46
N ASN A 255 -15.37 -10.50 23.23
CA ASN A 255 -15.75 -9.67 24.37
C ASN A 255 -15.87 -8.19 23.96
N PHE A 256 -17.08 -7.64 24.09
CA PHE A 256 -17.40 -6.23 23.87
C PHE A 256 -18.29 -5.66 24.98
N VAL A 257 -18.24 -6.21 26.19
CA VAL A 257 -19.13 -5.82 27.29
C VAL A 257 -18.96 -4.34 27.67
N ALA A 258 -17.73 -3.86 27.84
CA ALA A 258 -17.48 -2.45 28.14
C ALA A 258 -17.86 -1.56 26.96
N SER A 259 -17.68 -2.03 25.73
CA SER A 259 -18.19 -1.36 24.53
C SER A 259 -19.72 -1.23 24.54
N ASP A 260 -20.46 -2.28 24.90
CA ASP A 260 -21.92 -2.25 24.99
C ASP A 260 -22.40 -1.24 26.05
N GLU A 261 -21.77 -1.23 27.23
CA GLU A 261 -22.04 -0.25 28.28
C GLU A 261 -21.73 1.19 27.84
N TYR A 262 -20.63 1.38 27.11
CA TYR A 262 -20.24 2.66 26.55
C TYR A 262 -21.28 3.18 25.55
N ARG A 263 -21.72 2.35 24.59
CA ARG A 263 -22.77 2.74 23.60
C ARG A 263 -24.05 3.20 24.31
N ASN A 264 -24.48 2.51 25.36
CA ASN A 264 -25.70 2.83 26.11
C ASN A 264 -25.68 4.21 26.80
N THR A 265 -24.50 4.74 27.09
CA THR A 265 -24.33 6.02 27.78
C THR A 265 -23.93 7.14 26.83
N ILE A 266 -23.02 6.88 25.88
CA ILE A 266 -22.45 7.91 25.01
C ILE A 266 -23.48 8.59 24.10
N HIS A 267 -24.47 7.85 23.58
CA HIS A 267 -25.54 8.43 22.75
C HIS A 267 -26.46 9.41 23.49
N LYS A 268 -26.45 9.38 24.83
CA LYS A 268 -27.17 10.37 25.66
C LYS A 268 -26.37 11.67 25.84
N LEU A 269 -25.06 11.63 25.55
CA LEU A 269 -24.12 12.73 25.79
C LEU A 269 -23.69 13.40 24.48
N ILE A 270 -23.46 12.60 23.44
CA ILE A 270 -22.94 13.05 22.15
C ILE A 270 -23.88 12.56 21.04
N PRO A 271 -24.42 13.46 20.19
CA PRO A 271 -25.19 13.06 19.02
C PRO A 271 -24.41 12.09 18.13
N GLY A 272 -24.98 10.92 17.86
CA GLY A 272 -24.32 9.86 17.08
C GLY A 272 -23.21 9.11 17.83
N GLY A 273 -23.04 9.35 19.13
CA GLY A 273 -22.08 8.65 19.99
C GLY A 273 -20.61 9.02 19.75
N CYS A 274 -20.33 9.98 18.86
CA CYS A 274 -18.98 10.39 18.49
C CYS A 274 -18.97 11.77 17.79
N HIS A 275 -17.79 12.38 17.63
CA HIS A 275 -17.62 13.66 16.94
C HIS A 275 -17.38 13.53 15.43
N THR A 276 -17.37 12.31 14.88
CA THR A 276 -17.12 12.06 13.46
C THR A 276 -18.03 10.93 13.01
N TYR A 277 -18.99 11.20 12.13
CA TYR A 277 -20.02 10.21 11.80
C TYR A 277 -19.48 8.89 11.23
N SER A 278 -18.34 8.88 10.53
CA SER A 278 -17.69 7.64 10.08
C SER A 278 -17.14 6.75 11.21
N LYS A 279 -17.08 7.27 12.44
CA LYS A 279 -16.74 6.52 13.67
C LYS A 279 -17.98 6.13 14.47
N GLY A 280 -19.18 6.49 14.01
CA GLY A 280 -20.43 6.21 14.71
C GLY A 280 -20.74 4.73 14.74
N ASP A 281 -21.51 4.31 15.76
CA ASP A 281 -21.89 2.90 15.92
C ASP A 281 -22.70 2.35 14.76
N ASP A 282 -23.40 3.20 14.01
CA ASP A 282 -24.13 2.80 12.80
C ASP A 282 -23.23 2.55 11.58
N GLN A 283 -21.91 2.74 11.73
CA GLN A 283 -20.90 2.46 10.70
C GLN A 283 -20.19 1.12 10.90
N PHE A 284 -20.44 0.43 12.01
CA PHE A 284 -19.79 -0.82 12.38
C PHE A 284 -20.82 -1.91 12.74
N PRO A 285 -20.46 -3.20 12.65
CA PRO A 285 -21.28 -4.28 13.24
C PRO A 285 -21.40 -4.09 14.75
N ILE A 286 -22.45 -4.64 15.37
CA ILE A 286 -22.61 -4.53 16.83
C ILE A 286 -21.47 -5.22 17.61
N LEU A 287 -20.89 -6.28 17.02
CA LEU A 287 -19.70 -6.96 17.55
C LEU A 287 -18.43 -6.21 17.14
N SER A 288 -18.28 -4.99 17.65
CA SER A 288 -17.14 -4.11 17.38
C SER A 288 -16.82 -3.21 18.57
N PRO A 289 -15.58 -2.69 18.66
CA PRO A 289 -15.21 -1.77 19.72
C PRO A 289 -15.99 -0.46 19.58
N ALA A 290 -16.65 -0.03 20.66
CA ALA A 290 -17.37 1.25 20.70
C ALA A 290 -16.44 2.44 20.94
N ALA A 291 -15.28 2.21 21.58
CA ALA A 291 -14.31 3.23 21.88
C ALA A 291 -12.89 2.66 21.89
N ILE A 292 -11.93 3.49 21.48
CA ILE A 292 -10.51 3.15 21.47
C ILE A 292 -9.82 3.83 22.65
N LYS A 293 -9.12 3.04 23.46
CA LYS A 293 -8.41 3.50 24.66
C LYS A 293 -7.00 4.01 24.38
N ARG A 294 -6.28 3.36 23.46
CA ARG A 294 -4.91 3.75 23.07
C ARG A 294 -4.50 3.19 21.72
N GLY A 295 -3.45 3.77 21.12
CA GLY A 295 -2.77 3.24 19.94
C GLY A 295 -1.25 3.30 20.08
N LYS A 296 -0.52 2.40 19.40
CA LYS A 296 0.94 2.40 19.27
C LYS A 296 1.35 1.68 17.98
N GLY A 297 2.15 2.31 17.14
CA GLY A 297 2.53 1.78 15.83
C GLY A 297 1.30 1.56 14.94
N ALA A 298 1.18 0.37 14.34
CA ALA A 298 0.04 -0.05 13.54
C ALA A 298 -1.17 -0.58 14.36
N TYR A 299 -1.06 -0.59 15.69
CA TYR A 299 -2.03 -1.27 16.56
C TYR A 299 -2.80 -0.31 17.47
N ILE A 300 -4.03 -0.70 17.79
CA ILE A 300 -4.92 -0.03 18.73
C ILE A 300 -5.48 -1.02 19.75
N TRP A 301 -5.91 -0.47 20.90
CA TRP A 301 -6.58 -1.22 21.95
C TRP A 301 -7.87 -0.51 22.33
N ASP A 302 -8.95 -1.27 22.39
CA ASP A 302 -10.25 -0.77 22.82
C ASP A 302 -10.36 -0.67 24.36
N ILE A 303 -11.54 -0.25 24.82
CA ILE A 303 -11.84 -0.15 26.25
C ILE A 303 -12.05 -1.51 26.93
N ASP A 304 -12.32 -2.57 26.15
CA ASP A 304 -12.41 -3.96 26.61
C ASP A 304 -11.02 -4.63 26.75
N GLY A 305 -9.95 -3.96 26.26
CA GLY A 305 -8.58 -4.46 26.29
C GLY A 305 -8.19 -5.29 25.07
N ASN A 306 -9.08 -5.43 24.09
CA ASN A 306 -8.81 -6.13 22.84
C ASN A 306 -7.81 -5.35 21.99
N GLN A 307 -6.90 -6.06 21.31
CA GLN A 307 -5.93 -5.47 20.40
C GLN A 307 -6.34 -5.68 18.94
N PHE A 308 -6.27 -4.63 18.13
CA PHE A 308 -6.54 -4.69 16.69
C PHE A 308 -5.39 -4.12 15.87
N LEU A 309 -5.14 -4.71 14.71
CA LEU A 309 -4.47 -4.04 13.60
C LEU A 309 -5.41 -2.93 13.08
N ASP A 310 -4.96 -1.67 13.05
CA ASP A 310 -5.77 -0.54 12.60
C ASP A 310 -5.63 -0.34 11.08
N CYS A 311 -6.66 -0.68 10.31
CA CYS A 311 -6.61 -0.52 8.86
C CYS A 311 -6.91 0.91 8.40
N SER A 312 -7.50 1.75 9.24
CA SER A 312 -7.91 3.10 8.86
C SER A 312 -6.87 4.16 9.23
N MET A 313 -6.05 3.87 10.24
CA MET A 313 -5.00 4.76 10.75
C MET A 313 -5.56 6.15 11.07
N GLY A 314 -6.55 6.17 11.97
CA GLY A 314 -7.21 7.41 12.39
C GLY A 314 -7.96 8.12 11.24
N LEU A 315 -8.67 7.38 10.39
CA LEU A 315 -9.31 7.91 9.18
C LEU A 315 -8.30 8.67 8.31
N THR A 316 -7.21 8.00 7.96
CA THR A 316 -6.09 8.51 7.15
C THR A 316 -5.19 9.58 7.79
N SER A 317 -5.50 10.03 9.03
CA SER A 317 -4.73 11.09 9.70
C SER A 317 -3.39 10.64 10.29
N VAL A 318 -3.22 9.36 10.59
CA VAL A 318 -1.98 8.80 11.14
C VAL A 318 -1.19 8.19 10.00
N SER A 319 -0.01 8.75 9.72
CA SER A 319 0.80 8.41 8.54
C SER A 319 2.07 7.62 8.89
N LEU A 320 2.66 7.89 10.05
CA LEU A 320 3.85 7.22 10.56
C LEU A 320 3.51 6.08 11.53
N GLY A 321 2.32 6.13 12.13
CA GLY A 321 1.87 5.19 13.16
C GLY A 321 1.46 5.90 14.45
N HIS A 322 0.64 5.25 15.25
CA HIS A 322 0.14 5.80 16.51
C HIS A 322 1.29 5.99 17.50
N ALA A 323 1.31 7.14 18.19
CA ALA A 323 2.35 7.47 19.16
C ALA A 323 3.79 7.27 18.62
N TYR A 324 4.02 7.68 17.37
CA TYR A 324 5.34 7.58 16.74
C TYR A 324 6.37 8.44 17.49
N GLN A 325 7.38 7.77 18.04
CA GLN A 325 8.23 8.30 19.12
C GLN A 325 8.92 9.64 18.76
N PRO A 326 9.58 9.80 17.59
CA PRO A 326 10.18 11.07 17.19
C PRO A 326 9.20 12.26 17.18
N VAL A 327 7.96 12.05 16.75
CA VAL A 327 6.94 13.12 16.74
C VAL A 327 6.46 13.44 18.15
N ILE A 328 6.24 12.41 18.98
CA ILE A 328 5.78 12.58 20.36
C ILE A 328 6.83 13.31 21.21
N ASP A 329 8.11 13.00 21.04
CA ASP A 329 9.18 13.64 21.81
C ASP A 329 9.33 15.11 21.45
N ALA A 330 9.33 15.44 20.15
CA ALA A 330 9.35 16.84 19.69
C ALA A 330 8.17 17.64 20.25
N VAL A 331 6.97 17.07 20.22
CA VAL A 331 5.77 17.72 20.76
C VAL A 331 5.88 17.92 22.28
N LYS A 332 6.33 16.91 23.03
CA LYS A 332 6.49 17.03 24.49
C LYS A 332 7.48 18.11 24.87
N GLU A 333 8.61 18.16 24.17
CA GLU A 333 9.62 19.19 24.39
C GLU A 333 9.03 20.59 24.13
N GLU A 334 8.28 20.78 23.05
CA GLU A 334 7.67 22.08 22.77
C GLU A 334 6.60 22.48 23.79
N LEU A 335 5.86 21.53 24.36
CA LEU A 335 4.84 21.83 25.37
C LEU A 335 5.41 22.49 26.63
N GLU A 336 6.69 22.27 26.95
CA GLU A 336 7.38 22.94 28.07
C GLU A 336 7.57 24.46 27.81
N ASN A 337 7.51 24.90 26.55
CA ASN A 337 7.59 26.32 26.17
C ASN A 337 6.23 27.05 26.22
N GLY A 338 5.15 26.33 26.52
CA GLY A 338 3.78 26.86 26.49
C GLY A 338 3.11 26.79 25.12
N VAL A 339 1.81 27.08 25.10
CA VAL A 339 0.95 26.91 23.93
C VAL A 339 0.03 28.12 23.77
N ASN A 340 -0.24 28.51 22.52
CA ASN A 340 -1.24 29.50 22.13
C ASN A 340 -1.03 30.90 22.72
N PHE A 341 -0.15 31.68 22.11
CA PHE A 341 0.27 32.99 22.60
C PHE A 341 -0.59 34.15 22.03
N GLN A 342 -0.52 35.32 22.66
CA GLN A 342 -1.19 36.55 22.18
C GLN A 342 -0.59 37.08 20.86
N ARG A 343 0.68 36.76 20.59
CA ARG A 343 1.40 37.09 19.35
C ARG A 343 1.81 35.80 18.64
N PRO A 344 1.98 35.82 17.31
CA PRO A 344 2.40 34.63 16.57
C PRO A 344 3.66 33.98 17.13
N SER A 345 3.70 32.65 17.16
CA SER A 345 4.93 31.92 17.50
C SER A 345 5.92 32.00 16.34
N TYR A 346 7.22 31.95 16.63
CA TYR A 346 8.25 31.85 15.59
C TYR A 346 8.08 30.57 14.74
N LEU A 347 7.53 29.50 15.34
CA LEU A 347 7.21 28.25 14.64
C LEU A 347 6.23 28.43 13.48
N GLU A 348 5.39 29.47 13.49
CA GLU A 348 4.51 29.75 12.34
C GLU A 348 5.33 30.08 11.09
N LYS A 349 6.42 30.85 11.24
CA LYS A 349 7.34 31.15 10.14
C LYS A 349 8.11 29.91 9.72
N GLU A 350 8.70 29.18 10.66
CA GLU A 350 9.53 28.01 10.35
C GLU A 350 8.73 26.91 9.63
N THR A 351 7.52 26.62 10.12
CA THR A 351 6.63 25.67 9.46
C THR A 351 6.19 26.17 8.09
N ALA A 352 5.93 27.47 7.92
CA ALA A 352 5.57 28.03 6.63
C ALA A 352 6.69 27.87 5.60
N GLU A 353 7.93 28.22 5.97
CA GLU A 353 9.10 28.09 5.11
C GLU A 353 9.34 26.61 4.72
N LYS A 354 9.42 25.71 5.71
CA LYS A 354 9.65 24.28 5.45
C LYS A 354 8.54 23.63 4.63
N PHE A 355 7.29 24.03 4.80
CA PHE A 355 6.17 23.45 4.04
C PHE A 355 6.14 23.99 2.61
N LEU A 356 6.35 25.30 2.40
CA LEU A 356 6.37 25.92 1.07
C LEU A 356 7.56 25.44 0.23
N GLU A 357 8.71 25.13 0.84
CA GLU A 357 9.84 24.49 0.16
C GLU A 357 9.46 23.15 -0.51
N LEU A 358 8.46 22.44 0.02
CA LEU A 358 8.00 21.16 -0.53
C LEU A 358 7.00 21.33 -1.67
N VAL A 359 6.25 22.43 -1.68
CA VAL A 359 5.04 22.59 -2.49
C VAL A 359 5.35 23.44 -3.72
N PRO A 360 5.47 22.84 -4.92
CA PRO A 360 5.87 23.57 -6.11
C PRO A 360 4.82 24.61 -6.52
N GLY A 361 5.28 25.81 -6.90
CA GLY A 361 4.44 26.85 -7.49
C GLY A 361 3.48 27.57 -6.55
N HIS A 362 3.57 27.36 -5.23
CA HIS A 362 2.84 28.13 -4.23
C HIS A 362 3.78 29.04 -3.42
N ASP A 363 3.33 30.26 -3.16
CA ASP A 363 4.16 31.31 -2.55
C ASP A 363 3.79 31.58 -1.08
N MET A 364 2.54 31.27 -0.70
CA MET A 364 1.97 31.65 0.59
C MET A 364 1.17 30.51 1.19
N ILE A 365 1.09 30.51 2.52
CA ILE A 365 0.44 29.47 3.32
C ILE A 365 -0.37 30.05 4.48
N LYS A 366 -1.46 29.38 4.85
CA LYS A 366 -2.28 29.70 6.02
C LYS A 366 -2.65 28.42 6.78
N PHE A 367 -2.45 28.42 8.10
CA PHE A 367 -2.72 27.25 8.95
C PHE A 367 -4.12 27.26 9.59
N SER A 368 -4.62 26.06 9.86
CA SER A 368 -5.85 25.80 10.60
C SER A 368 -5.78 24.45 11.31
N LYS A 369 -6.87 24.08 12.00
CA LYS A 369 -7.00 22.84 12.77
C LYS A 369 -7.81 21.76 12.07
N ASN A 370 -8.63 22.12 11.08
CA ASN A 370 -9.44 21.16 10.34
C ASN A 370 -9.53 21.50 8.84
N GLY A 371 -9.82 20.46 8.05
CA GLY A 371 -9.84 20.53 6.59
C GLY A 371 -10.94 21.41 6.02
N SER A 372 -12.15 21.32 6.58
CA SER A 372 -13.31 22.12 6.15
C SER A 372 -13.00 23.62 6.18
N ILE A 373 -12.27 24.10 7.19
CA ILE A 373 -11.90 25.52 7.28
C ILE A 373 -11.00 25.93 6.11
N VAL A 374 -10.00 25.13 5.75
CA VAL A 374 -9.06 25.50 4.68
C VAL A 374 -9.67 25.32 3.28
N THR A 375 -10.57 24.35 3.08
CA THR A 375 -11.32 24.22 1.82
C THR A 375 -12.32 25.35 1.63
N THR A 376 -13.04 25.72 2.69
CA THR A 376 -13.94 26.89 2.67
C THR A 376 -13.17 28.21 2.50
N ALA A 377 -11.96 28.32 3.07
CA ALA A 377 -11.08 29.46 2.85
C ALA A 377 -10.65 29.59 1.39
N ALA A 378 -10.26 28.48 0.75
CA ALA A 378 -9.90 28.44 -0.66
C ALA A 378 -11.08 28.86 -1.56
N VAL A 379 -12.27 28.34 -1.30
CA VAL A 379 -13.52 28.74 -1.98
C VAL A 379 -13.77 30.25 -1.83
N LYS A 380 -13.57 30.80 -0.63
CA LYS A 380 -13.76 32.24 -0.38
C LYS A 380 -12.77 33.10 -1.17
N LEU A 381 -11.49 32.72 -1.21
CA LEU A 381 -10.47 33.41 -2.02
C LEU A 381 -10.79 33.32 -3.50
N ALA A 382 -11.23 32.16 -3.99
CA ALA A 382 -11.59 32.01 -5.40
C ALA A 382 -12.75 32.94 -5.80
N ARG A 383 -13.78 33.06 -4.96
CA ARG A 383 -14.88 34.00 -5.19
C ARG A 383 -14.40 35.45 -5.20
N ALA A 384 -13.54 35.82 -4.25
CA ALA A 384 -12.99 37.17 -4.17
C ALA A 384 -12.10 37.51 -5.37
N PHE A 385 -11.23 36.59 -5.77
CA PHE A 385 -10.29 36.77 -6.88
C PHE A 385 -11.01 36.88 -8.23
N THR A 386 -12.04 36.06 -8.45
CA THR A 386 -12.73 35.98 -9.76
C THR A 386 -13.96 36.89 -9.85
N GLY A 387 -14.50 37.37 -8.72
CA GLY A 387 -15.81 38.05 -8.66
C GLY A 387 -17.01 37.13 -8.95
N ARG A 388 -16.80 35.82 -8.99
CA ARG A 388 -17.81 34.82 -9.37
C ARG A 388 -18.35 34.08 -8.16
N LYS A 389 -19.49 33.40 -8.32
CA LYS A 389 -20.25 32.84 -7.19
C LYS A 389 -20.17 31.32 -7.08
N LEU A 390 -20.20 30.61 -8.21
CA LEU A 390 -20.41 29.16 -8.21
C LEU A 390 -19.12 28.41 -7.89
N VAL A 391 -19.26 27.34 -7.11
CA VAL A 391 -18.18 26.37 -6.81
C VAL A 391 -18.51 25.06 -7.50
N ALA A 392 -17.57 24.54 -8.28
CA ALA A 392 -17.71 23.27 -8.97
C ALA A 392 -16.91 22.16 -8.26
N PHE A 393 -17.52 20.99 -8.08
CA PHE A 393 -16.84 19.81 -7.51
C PHE A 393 -17.46 18.48 -8.01
N PRO A 394 -16.75 17.35 -7.91
CA PRO A 394 -17.31 16.05 -8.27
C PRO A 394 -18.47 15.65 -7.35
N GLY A 395 -19.67 15.44 -7.90
CA GLY A 395 -20.88 15.11 -7.14
C GLY A 395 -20.89 13.69 -6.55
N ASP A 396 -20.01 12.83 -7.05
CA ASP A 396 -19.71 11.48 -6.57
C ASP A 396 -18.56 11.47 -5.54
N HIS A 397 -18.04 12.63 -5.13
CA HIS A 397 -17.09 12.74 -4.04
C HIS A 397 -17.77 12.62 -2.68
N PRO A 398 -17.25 11.80 -1.74
CA PRO A 398 -17.92 11.56 -0.47
C PRO A 398 -17.88 12.78 0.46
N PHE A 399 -16.80 13.58 0.47
CA PHE A 399 -16.66 14.66 1.45
C PHE A 399 -15.59 15.69 1.06
N TYR A 400 -15.91 16.98 1.10
CA TYR A 400 -14.93 18.08 1.04
C TYR A 400 -14.95 18.99 2.27
N SER A 401 -16.15 19.27 2.79
CA SER A 401 -16.34 20.18 3.92
C SER A 401 -17.65 19.86 4.65
N TYR A 402 -17.70 20.15 5.94
CA TYR A 402 -18.98 20.19 6.67
C TYR A 402 -19.73 21.50 6.47
N ASP A 403 -19.12 22.49 5.80
CA ASP A 403 -19.77 23.78 5.55
C ASP A 403 -20.80 23.66 4.41
N ASP A 404 -21.79 24.56 4.46
CA ASP A 404 -23.01 24.52 3.66
C ASP A 404 -22.79 24.50 2.14
N TRP A 405 -21.66 25.05 1.65
CA TRP A 405 -21.32 25.01 0.23
C TRP A 405 -21.17 23.58 -0.29
N PHE A 406 -20.74 22.63 0.54
CA PHE A 406 -20.67 21.22 0.18
C PHE A 406 -21.89 20.46 0.71
N ILE A 407 -22.21 20.60 2.00
CA ILE A 407 -23.28 19.82 2.65
C ILE A 407 -24.63 20.03 1.99
N GLY A 408 -24.92 21.23 1.46
CA GLY A 408 -26.14 21.53 0.72
C GLY A 408 -26.44 20.58 -0.44
N LYS A 409 -25.41 19.99 -1.06
CA LYS A 409 -25.53 19.02 -2.17
C LYS A 409 -25.57 17.55 -1.74
N THR A 410 -25.40 17.25 -0.46
CA THR A 410 -25.43 15.87 0.04
C THR A 410 -26.84 15.42 0.42
N ALA A 411 -27.03 14.12 0.67
CA ALA A 411 -28.30 13.61 1.19
C ALA A 411 -28.64 14.15 2.61
N CYS A 412 -27.66 14.65 3.35
CA CYS A 412 -27.79 15.18 4.72
C CYS A 412 -27.89 16.71 4.77
N ASN A 413 -28.56 17.34 3.81
CA ASN A 413 -28.63 18.80 3.67
C ASN A 413 -29.72 19.50 4.49
N LYS A 414 -30.37 18.82 5.45
CA LYS A 414 -31.43 19.45 6.26
C LYS A 414 -30.83 20.55 7.15
N GLY A 415 -31.29 21.78 6.97
CA GLY A 415 -30.79 22.96 7.68
C GLY A 415 -29.99 23.92 6.80
N VAL A 416 -29.62 23.50 5.58
CA VAL A 416 -28.95 24.36 4.60
C VAL A 416 -30.01 25.04 3.70
N PRO A 417 -30.04 26.39 3.62
CA PRO A 417 -30.94 27.09 2.70
C PRO A 417 -30.69 26.75 1.22
N ASN A 418 -31.74 26.84 0.40
CA ASN A 418 -31.64 26.53 -1.03
C ASN A 418 -30.70 27.51 -1.74
N GLU A 419 -30.73 28.79 -1.34
CA GLU A 419 -29.89 29.86 -1.91
C GLU A 419 -28.40 29.57 -1.73
N ILE A 420 -28.01 28.91 -0.62
CA ILE A 420 -26.62 28.49 -0.38
C ILE A 420 -26.30 27.24 -1.19
N THR A 421 -27.24 26.30 -1.25
CA THR A 421 -27.12 25.06 -2.04
C THR A 421 -26.94 25.34 -3.54
N GLU A 422 -27.57 26.39 -4.05
CA GLU A 422 -27.48 26.82 -5.45
C GLU A 422 -26.15 27.49 -5.81
N LEU A 423 -25.35 27.91 -4.82
CA LEU A 423 -23.99 28.44 -5.04
C LEU A 423 -22.95 27.35 -5.36
N SER A 424 -23.40 26.09 -5.43
CA SER A 424 -22.58 24.94 -5.76
C SER A 424 -23.16 24.19 -6.95
N VAL A 425 -22.29 23.70 -7.80
CA VAL A 425 -22.62 22.93 -9.01
C VAL A 425 -21.73 21.70 -9.07
N THR A 426 -22.22 20.61 -9.64
CA THR A 426 -21.50 19.33 -9.61
C THR A 426 -21.29 18.76 -11.00
N PHE A 427 -20.17 18.06 -11.17
CA PHE A 427 -19.85 17.25 -12.35
C PHE A 427 -19.50 15.82 -11.92
N LYS A 428 -19.29 14.91 -12.88
CA LYS A 428 -18.85 13.54 -12.59
C LYS A 428 -17.32 13.48 -12.39
N GLY A 429 -16.85 12.87 -11.31
CA GLY A 429 -15.42 12.70 -11.05
C GLY A 429 -14.67 11.99 -12.17
N CYS A 430 -13.40 12.39 -12.39
CA CYS A 430 -12.52 11.93 -13.46
C CYS A 430 -13.14 11.98 -14.90
N SER A 431 -14.17 12.81 -15.15
CA SER A 431 -14.78 13.03 -16.47
C SER A 431 -14.52 14.48 -16.91
N ILE A 432 -13.67 14.66 -17.93
CA ILE A 432 -13.44 16.02 -18.46
C ILE A 432 -14.67 16.48 -19.23
N GLN A 433 -15.39 15.55 -19.86
CA GLN A 433 -16.55 15.89 -20.67
C GLN A 433 -17.66 16.48 -19.81
N SER A 434 -17.94 15.86 -18.65
CA SER A 434 -18.90 16.41 -17.69
C SER A 434 -18.48 17.79 -17.15
N LEU A 435 -17.18 18.04 -16.98
CA LEU A 435 -16.70 19.36 -16.57
C LEU A 435 -16.83 20.41 -17.67
N LYS A 436 -16.56 20.06 -18.94
CA LYS A 436 -16.78 20.95 -20.10
C LYS A 436 -18.24 21.37 -20.22
N GLU A 437 -19.15 20.41 -20.14
CA GLU A 437 -20.60 20.65 -20.15
C GLU A 437 -21.03 21.59 -19.01
N LEU A 438 -20.38 21.48 -17.85
CA LEU A 438 -20.67 22.37 -16.72
C LEU A 438 -20.25 23.82 -16.99
N PHE A 439 -19.07 24.04 -17.58
CA PHE A 439 -18.63 25.39 -17.97
C PHE A 439 -19.50 25.99 -19.09
N GLU A 440 -19.94 25.17 -20.05
CA GLU A 440 -20.88 25.59 -21.09
C GLU A 440 -22.25 26.00 -20.52
N LYS A 441 -22.72 25.27 -19.50
CA LYS A 441 -23.99 25.57 -18.81
C LYS A 441 -23.90 26.83 -17.95
N TYR A 442 -22.74 27.12 -17.36
CA TYR A 442 -22.53 28.24 -16.44
C TYR A 442 -21.40 29.17 -16.91
N PRO A 443 -21.53 29.79 -18.11
CA PRO A 443 -20.44 30.56 -18.70
C PRO A 443 -20.10 31.75 -17.79
N ASN A 444 -18.81 31.91 -17.48
CA ASN A 444 -18.26 32.99 -16.64
C ASN A 444 -18.83 33.09 -15.21
N GLN A 445 -19.48 32.04 -14.69
CA GLN A 445 -20.12 32.06 -13.35
C GLN A 445 -19.39 31.22 -12.30
N ILE A 446 -18.53 30.30 -12.73
CA ILE A 446 -17.77 29.40 -11.86
C ILE A 446 -16.51 30.11 -11.38
N ALA A 447 -16.39 30.25 -10.06
CA ALA A 447 -15.23 30.84 -9.38
C ALA A 447 -14.07 29.86 -9.28
N CYS A 448 -14.37 28.61 -8.93
CA CYS A 448 -13.36 27.56 -8.85
C CYS A 448 -13.94 26.17 -9.12
N VAL A 449 -13.04 25.27 -9.51
CA VAL A 449 -13.20 23.82 -9.46
C VAL A 449 -12.32 23.31 -8.33
N ILE A 450 -12.88 22.54 -7.39
CA ILE A 450 -12.13 21.83 -6.34
C ILE A 450 -12.23 20.32 -6.55
N THR A 451 -11.09 19.61 -6.46
CA THR A 451 -11.04 18.15 -6.67
C THR A 451 -9.93 17.49 -5.83
N GLU A 452 -10.24 16.36 -5.19
CA GLU A 452 -9.23 15.43 -4.65
C GLU A 452 -8.43 14.83 -5.83
N PRO A 453 -7.10 15.05 -5.92
CA PRO A 453 -6.33 14.70 -7.13
C PRO A 453 -6.35 13.22 -7.52
N GLU A 454 -6.24 12.32 -6.54
CA GLU A 454 -6.26 10.87 -6.74
C GLU A 454 -7.32 10.25 -5.85
N LYS A 455 -8.40 9.74 -6.45
CA LYS A 455 -9.40 8.92 -5.79
C LYS A 455 -9.46 7.53 -6.41
N ASN A 456 -9.78 6.52 -5.61
CA ASN A 456 -9.75 5.10 -6.01
C ASN A 456 -10.54 4.76 -7.28
N GLN A 457 -11.57 5.53 -7.64
CA GLN A 457 -12.34 5.34 -8.88
C GLN A 457 -11.53 5.64 -10.15
N CYS A 458 -10.54 6.55 -10.10
CA CYS A 458 -9.66 6.75 -11.24
C CYS A 458 -8.64 5.58 -11.39
N ALA A 459 -8.38 4.80 -10.32
CA ALA A 459 -7.46 3.65 -10.35
C ALA A 459 -8.08 2.35 -10.91
N THR A 460 -9.41 2.29 -11.11
CA THR A 460 -10.11 1.12 -11.67
C THR A 460 -10.26 1.15 -13.19
N GLY A 461 -9.60 2.07 -13.89
CA GLY A 461 -9.74 2.22 -15.35
C GLY A 461 -11.13 2.71 -15.79
N ILE A 462 -11.97 3.16 -14.85
CA ILE A 462 -13.26 3.82 -15.12
C ILE A 462 -13.01 5.33 -15.14
N CYS A 463 -12.08 5.75 -15.99
CA CYS A 463 -11.85 7.14 -16.32
C CYS A 463 -12.01 7.28 -17.83
N GLU A 464 -12.57 8.39 -18.29
CA GLU A 464 -12.57 8.72 -19.73
C GLU A 464 -11.13 8.88 -20.28
N HIS A 465 -10.17 9.06 -19.39
CA HIS A 465 -8.76 9.34 -19.70
C HIS A 465 -7.86 8.14 -19.49
N LYS A 466 -6.68 8.19 -20.12
CA LYS A 466 -5.66 7.14 -20.00
C LYS A 466 -4.98 7.17 -18.62
N SER A 467 -5.00 8.31 -17.93
CA SER A 467 -4.37 8.51 -16.61
C SER A 467 -5.03 9.62 -15.79
N VAL A 468 -4.76 9.64 -14.48
CA VAL A 468 -5.16 10.75 -13.58
C VAL A 468 -4.47 12.05 -13.95
N GLU A 469 -3.18 11.98 -14.29
CA GLU A 469 -2.37 13.12 -14.75
C GLU A 469 -3.02 13.85 -15.93
N GLU A 470 -3.49 13.09 -16.92
CA GLU A 470 -4.14 13.64 -18.11
C GLU A 470 -5.42 14.41 -17.75
N PHE A 471 -6.26 13.84 -16.87
CA PHE A 471 -7.46 14.50 -16.39
C PHE A 471 -7.13 15.81 -15.64
N LEU A 472 -6.16 15.78 -14.72
CA LEU A 472 -5.82 16.95 -13.90
C LEU A 472 -5.27 18.09 -14.75
N ASN A 473 -4.36 17.80 -15.70
CA ASN A 473 -3.84 18.79 -16.63
C ASN A 473 -4.96 19.43 -17.48
N GLN A 474 -5.85 18.62 -18.05
CA GLN A 474 -6.98 19.13 -18.83
C GLN A 474 -7.96 19.95 -17.98
N ALA A 475 -8.21 19.53 -16.72
CA ALA A 475 -9.09 20.26 -15.82
C ALA A 475 -8.51 21.62 -15.43
N ILE A 476 -7.21 21.70 -15.14
CA ILE A 476 -6.51 22.97 -14.86
C ILE A 476 -6.60 23.90 -16.08
N GLU A 477 -6.23 23.41 -17.27
CA GLU A 477 -6.31 24.20 -18.51
C GLU A 477 -7.72 24.72 -18.76
N LEU A 478 -8.73 23.86 -18.59
CA LEU A 478 -10.13 24.21 -18.78
C LEU A 478 -10.60 25.28 -17.78
N CYS A 479 -10.17 25.21 -16.52
CA CYS A 479 -10.46 26.24 -15.52
C CYS A 479 -9.87 27.59 -15.95
N HIS A 480 -8.59 27.61 -16.28
CA HIS A 480 -7.88 28.84 -16.67
C HIS A 480 -8.46 29.45 -17.95
N LYS A 481 -8.76 28.64 -18.96
CA LYS A 481 -9.43 29.09 -20.20
C LYS A 481 -10.77 29.77 -19.94
N ASN A 482 -11.49 29.35 -18.90
CA ASN A 482 -12.76 29.94 -18.52
C ASN A 482 -12.63 31.00 -17.42
N GLY A 483 -11.42 31.35 -16.97
CA GLY A 483 -11.17 32.32 -15.90
C GLY A 483 -11.62 31.87 -14.50
N ALA A 484 -11.73 30.56 -14.28
CA ALA A 484 -11.94 29.95 -12.96
C ALA A 484 -10.61 29.47 -12.37
N LEU A 485 -10.54 29.36 -11.05
CA LEU A 485 -9.38 28.78 -10.37
C LEU A 485 -9.51 27.26 -10.22
N PHE A 486 -8.39 26.56 -10.21
CA PHE A 486 -8.33 25.15 -9.86
C PHE A 486 -7.73 24.94 -8.46
N ILE A 487 -8.44 24.19 -7.62
CA ILE A 487 -8.05 23.87 -6.24
C ILE A 487 -7.82 22.37 -6.12
N ALA A 488 -6.60 21.97 -5.77
CA ALA A 488 -6.28 20.58 -5.46
C ALA A 488 -6.54 20.29 -3.97
N ASP A 489 -7.49 19.41 -3.67
CA ASP A 489 -7.72 18.98 -2.29
C ASP A 489 -6.81 17.80 -1.91
N GLU A 490 -5.61 18.12 -1.43
CA GLU A 490 -4.60 17.16 -0.96
C GLU A 490 -4.87 16.69 0.48
N MET A 491 -6.09 16.84 1.01
CA MET A 491 -6.43 16.45 2.38
C MET A 491 -6.08 14.99 2.67
N VAL A 492 -6.40 14.07 1.75
CA VAL A 492 -6.09 12.63 1.88
C VAL A 492 -4.80 12.25 1.18
N THR A 493 -4.62 12.75 -0.05
CA THR A 493 -3.51 12.35 -0.93
C THR A 493 -2.17 12.89 -0.46
N GLY A 494 -2.17 14.03 0.23
CA GLY A 494 -0.97 14.63 0.83
C GLY A 494 -0.25 13.66 1.76
N PHE A 495 1.06 13.50 1.53
CA PHE A 495 1.96 12.59 2.25
C PHE A 495 1.55 11.11 2.13
N LYS A 496 0.76 10.75 1.10
CA LYS A 496 0.36 9.37 0.81
C LYS A 496 0.67 8.94 -0.60
N THR A 497 0.23 9.71 -1.59
CA THR A 497 0.43 9.38 -3.01
C THR A 497 1.86 9.62 -3.43
N ASP A 498 2.47 10.67 -2.89
CA ASP A 498 3.88 11.03 -2.98
C ASP A 498 4.20 12.04 -1.84
N PHE A 499 5.41 12.58 -1.82
CA PHE A 499 5.85 13.58 -0.86
C PHE A 499 6.24 14.91 -1.56
N PRO A 500 5.53 16.02 -1.31
CA PRO A 500 4.41 16.19 -0.37
C PRO A 500 3.05 15.67 -0.85
N GLY A 501 2.84 15.33 -2.12
CA GLY A 501 1.53 14.85 -2.57
C GLY A 501 1.44 14.64 -4.09
N THR A 502 0.22 14.42 -4.56
CA THR A 502 -0.08 14.14 -5.96
C THR A 502 0.38 15.27 -6.89
N ILE A 503 0.32 16.53 -6.44
CA ILE A 503 0.77 17.66 -7.26
C ILE A 503 2.24 17.54 -7.66
N THR A 504 3.08 16.99 -6.78
CA THR A 504 4.50 16.74 -7.04
C THR A 504 4.67 15.51 -7.93
N LYS A 505 3.93 14.44 -7.65
CA LYS A 505 3.94 13.20 -8.43
C LYS A 505 3.72 13.42 -9.93
N TYR A 506 2.78 14.29 -10.28
CA TYR A 506 2.43 14.60 -11.67
C TYR A 506 2.96 15.96 -12.15
N ASN A 507 3.77 16.64 -11.34
CA ASN A 507 4.33 17.95 -11.67
C ASN A 507 3.27 18.97 -12.14
N ILE A 508 2.13 19.03 -11.45
CA ILE A 508 1.04 19.97 -11.72
C ILE A 508 1.06 21.12 -10.72
N VAL A 509 0.63 22.30 -11.16
CA VAL A 509 0.59 23.51 -10.33
C VAL A 509 -0.85 24.04 -10.27
N PRO A 510 -1.63 23.67 -9.24
CA PRO A 510 -2.95 24.26 -9.02
C PRO A 510 -2.82 25.74 -8.61
N ASP A 511 -3.93 26.46 -8.56
CA ASP A 511 -3.92 27.85 -8.07
C ASP A 511 -3.83 27.91 -6.55
N MET A 512 -4.44 26.93 -5.89
CA MET A 512 -4.38 26.67 -4.45
C MET A 512 -4.41 25.16 -4.18
N ALA A 513 -3.90 24.75 -3.03
CA ALA A 513 -4.08 23.39 -2.52
C ALA A 513 -4.40 23.39 -1.02
N THR A 514 -5.18 22.39 -0.60
CA THR A 514 -5.57 22.19 0.80
C THR A 514 -4.98 20.91 1.36
N TRP A 515 -4.48 20.97 2.60
CA TRP A 515 -3.69 19.91 3.21
C TRP A 515 -4.18 19.62 4.62
N GLY A 516 -4.09 18.36 5.06
CA GLY A 516 -4.41 17.96 6.42
C GLY A 516 -4.14 16.49 6.67
N LYS A 517 -4.84 15.91 7.65
CA LYS A 517 -4.73 14.48 8.01
C LYS A 517 -3.27 14.05 8.23
N GLY A 518 -2.69 13.33 7.27
CA GLY A 518 -1.39 12.65 7.40
C GLY A 518 -0.19 13.57 7.61
N ILE A 519 -0.32 14.87 7.28
CA ILE A 519 0.79 15.83 7.30
C ILE A 519 1.32 16.17 8.70
N ALA A 520 0.61 15.78 9.77
CA ALA A 520 1.03 15.96 11.16
C ALA A 520 0.80 14.71 12.01
N ASN A 521 0.82 13.52 11.37
CA ASN A 521 0.71 12.20 12.02
C ASN A 521 -0.33 12.12 13.16
N GLY A 522 -1.57 12.50 12.88
CA GLY A 522 -2.70 12.41 13.81
C GLY A 522 -2.94 13.66 14.67
N PHE A 523 -2.03 14.63 14.70
CA PHE A 523 -2.27 15.91 15.34
C PHE A 523 -3.15 16.81 14.48
N SER A 524 -3.95 17.65 15.13
CA SER A 524 -4.81 18.62 14.45
C SER A 524 -3.94 19.73 13.84
N PHE A 525 -3.77 19.66 12.52
CA PHE A 525 -3.07 20.61 11.69
C PHE A 525 -3.52 20.48 10.24
N CYS A 526 -3.84 21.61 9.61
CA CYS A 526 -4.22 21.72 8.21
C CYS A 526 -3.60 23.00 7.62
N ALA A 527 -3.39 23.01 6.31
CA ALA A 527 -2.85 24.15 5.60
C ALA A 527 -3.64 24.46 4.32
N LEU A 528 -3.70 25.74 3.98
CA LEU A 528 -4.05 26.24 2.65
C LEU A 528 -2.79 26.86 2.05
N THR A 529 -2.35 26.37 0.90
CA THR A 529 -1.25 26.97 0.13
C THR A 529 -1.77 27.52 -1.20
N GLY A 530 -1.13 28.53 -1.75
CA GLY A 530 -1.50 29.04 -3.08
C GLY A 530 -0.56 30.11 -3.60
N LYS A 531 -0.86 30.57 -4.81
CA LYS A 531 -0.14 31.68 -5.45
C LYS A 531 -0.35 32.99 -4.67
N LYS A 532 0.68 33.83 -4.64
CA LYS A 532 0.70 35.08 -3.87
C LYS A 532 -0.46 36.00 -4.22
N GLU A 533 -0.76 36.18 -5.51
CA GLU A 533 -1.80 37.09 -5.99
C GLU A 533 -3.22 36.70 -5.54
N ILE A 534 -3.43 35.43 -5.18
CA ILE A 534 -4.70 34.93 -4.64
C ILE A 534 -4.68 35.02 -3.11
N MET A 535 -3.61 34.52 -2.48
CA MET A 535 -3.53 34.40 -1.03
C MET A 535 -3.47 35.75 -0.32
N GLU A 536 -2.78 36.75 -0.90
CA GLU A 536 -2.63 38.09 -0.32
C GLU A 536 -3.94 38.89 -0.31
N LEU A 537 -5.01 38.45 -1.02
CA LEU A 537 -6.35 39.02 -0.86
C LEU A 537 -6.84 38.93 0.60
N GLY A 538 -6.42 37.88 1.32
CA GLY A 538 -6.67 37.69 2.75
C GLY A 538 -5.67 38.39 3.67
N GLY A 539 -4.66 39.05 3.11
CA GLY A 539 -3.55 39.67 3.82
C GLY A 539 -3.83 41.12 4.24
N ILE A 540 -2.75 41.88 4.40
CA ILE A 540 -2.80 43.29 4.83
C ILE A 540 -1.91 44.20 3.97
N LEU A 541 -1.23 43.66 2.96
CA LEU A 541 -0.30 44.44 2.14
C LEU A 541 -1.01 45.20 0.99
N ASN A 542 -2.26 44.83 0.68
CA ASN A 542 -3.07 45.47 -0.36
C ASN A 542 -3.78 46.73 0.17
N GLU A 543 -3.01 47.76 0.54
CA GLU A 543 -3.55 49.02 1.04
C GLU A 543 -4.53 49.68 0.04
N GLY A 544 -5.67 50.16 0.54
CA GLY A 544 -6.71 50.81 -0.28
C GLY A 544 -7.65 49.86 -1.03
N GLN A 545 -7.43 48.54 -1.01
CA GLN A 545 -8.31 47.54 -1.60
C GLN A 545 -9.35 47.00 -0.60
N GLU A 546 -10.44 46.41 -1.10
CA GLU A 546 -11.41 45.70 -0.27
C GLU A 546 -10.75 44.47 0.38
N LYS A 547 -10.87 44.33 1.70
CA LYS A 547 -10.23 43.26 2.46
C LYS A 547 -11.08 41.99 2.47
N VAL A 548 -10.50 40.86 2.06
CA VAL A 548 -11.13 39.56 2.27
C VAL A 548 -10.84 39.09 3.69
N PHE A 549 -11.89 38.87 4.48
CA PHE A 549 -11.73 38.16 5.75
C PHE A 549 -11.55 36.67 5.47
N LEU A 550 -10.29 36.23 5.28
CA LEU A 550 -9.93 34.87 4.89
C LEU A 550 -10.36 33.84 5.96
N ILE A 551 -9.50 33.63 6.96
CA ILE A 551 -9.76 32.83 8.16
C ILE A 551 -9.01 33.44 9.34
N SER A 552 -9.64 33.38 10.53
CA SER A 552 -9.06 33.79 11.80
C SER A 552 -9.47 32.77 12.84
N THR A 553 -8.53 31.95 13.30
CA THR A 553 -8.78 30.87 14.26
C THR A 553 -7.88 31.06 15.47
N THR A 554 -8.46 31.04 16.66
CA THR A 554 -7.69 31.19 17.92
C THR A 554 -6.64 30.10 18.08
N HIS A 555 -6.92 28.88 17.60
CA HIS A 555 -6.03 27.73 17.77
C HIS A 555 -5.21 27.41 16.51
N GLY A 556 -5.31 28.19 15.43
CA GLY A 556 -4.66 27.85 14.14
C GLY A 556 -3.14 27.75 14.21
N GLY A 557 -2.52 28.56 15.07
CA GLY A 557 -1.06 28.65 15.26
C GLY A 557 -0.54 27.94 16.51
N GLU A 558 -1.29 26.99 17.10
CA GLU A 558 -0.80 26.26 18.28
C GLU A 558 0.49 25.49 18.00
N THR A 559 1.50 25.74 18.83
CA THR A 559 2.88 25.29 18.67
C THR A 559 3.05 23.78 18.60
N HIS A 560 2.29 23.01 19.39
CA HIS A 560 2.35 21.55 19.37
C HIS A 560 1.89 20.94 18.03
N GLY A 561 0.92 21.56 17.35
CA GLY A 561 0.46 21.10 16.03
C GLY A 561 1.48 21.41 14.93
N LEU A 562 2.08 22.60 15.00
CA LEU A 562 3.17 23.01 14.11
C LEU A 562 4.40 22.11 14.29
N THR A 563 4.79 21.85 15.53
CA THR A 563 5.92 20.97 15.86
C THR A 563 5.69 19.54 15.40
N ALA A 564 4.47 19.02 15.57
CA ALA A 564 4.11 17.71 15.03
C ALA A 564 4.26 17.64 13.50
N ALA A 565 3.85 18.70 12.78
CA ALA A 565 4.01 18.80 11.33
C ALA A 565 5.48 18.85 10.92
N LEU A 566 6.30 19.67 11.59
CA LEU A 566 7.74 19.77 11.36
C LEU A 566 8.44 18.42 11.58
N ALA A 567 8.19 17.76 12.71
CA ALA A 567 8.75 16.45 13.00
C ALA A 567 8.29 15.38 11.99
N THR A 568 7.03 15.45 11.54
CA THR A 568 6.51 14.55 10.50
C THR A 568 7.24 14.77 9.16
N ILE A 569 7.41 16.03 8.73
CA ILE A 569 8.18 16.40 7.54
C ILE A 569 9.60 15.86 7.63
N ASP A 570 10.27 16.05 8.78
CA ASP A 570 11.66 15.60 8.95
C ASP A 570 11.77 14.07 8.88
N VAL A 571 10.78 13.31 9.38
CA VAL A 571 10.75 11.85 9.21
C VAL A 571 10.57 11.46 7.74
N TYR A 572 9.66 12.11 7.02
CA TYR A 572 9.45 11.86 5.59
C TYR A 572 10.67 12.20 4.73
N LYS A 573 11.41 13.28 5.07
CA LYS A 573 12.65 13.65 4.36
C LYS A 573 13.79 12.64 4.60
N ASN A 574 13.85 12.08 5.81
CA ASN A 574 14.98 11.23 6.22
C ASN A 574 14.74 9.72 6.08
N ASN A 575 13.54 9.30 5.66
CA ASN A 575 13.17 7.90 5.54
C ASN A 575 12.33 7.69 4.28
N ASN A 576 12.41 6.50 3.66
CA ASN A 576 11.63 6.15 2.47
C ASN A 576 10.16 5.80 2.82
N VAL A 577 9.43 6.72 3.46
CA VAL A 577 8.08 6.47 4.00
C VAL A 577 7.08 6.11 2.91
N ILE A 578 7.06 6.86 1.80
CA ILE A 578 6.13 6.63 0.68
C ILE A 578 6.37 5.26 0.05
N GLU A 579 7.62 4.96 -0.28
CA GLU A 579 8.02 3.70 -0.90
C GLU A 579 7.68 2.50 -0.02
N HIS A 580 8.02 2.56 1.27
CA HIS A 580 7.66 1.52 2.24
C HIS A 580 6.15 1.27 2.28
N ASN A 581 5.36 2.34 2.40
CA ASN A 581 3.90 2.26 2.46
C ASN A 581 3.31 1.66 1.17
N HIS A 582 3.81 2.08 0.00
CA HIS A 582 3.35 1.58 -1.30
C HIS A 582 3.75 0.12 -1.52
N ALA A 583 4.95 -0.29 -1.09
CA ALA A 583 5.39 -1.68 -1.17
C ALA A 583 4.46 -2.61 -0.36
N LEU A 584 4.10 -2.20 0.87
CA LEU A 584 3.15 -2.95 1.70
C LEU A 584 1.74 -3.00 1.09
N GLY A 585 1.27 -1.88 0.54
CA GLY A 585 -0.03 -1.83 -0.13
C GLY A 585 -0.08 -2.70 -1.40
N LYS A 586 0.97 -2.69 -2.22
CA LYS A 586 1.12 -3.58 -3.38
C LYS A 586 1.06 -5.05 -2.95
N LYS A 587 1.85 -5.43 -1.95
CA LYS A 587 1.88 -6.80 -1.42
C LYS A 587 0.51 -7.23 -0.88
N MET A 588 -0.19 -6.34 -0.16
CA MET A 588 -1.56 -6.61 0.29
C MET A 588 -2.50 -6.88 -0.88
N ILE A 589 -2.44 -6.05 -1.92
CA ILE A 589 -3.29 -6.21 -3.11
C ILE A 589 -3.05 -7.56 -3.78
N GLU A 590 -1.78 -7.92 -3.97
CA GLU A 590 -1.39 -9.19 -4.57
C GLU A 590 -1.89 -10.40 -3.76
N LEU A 591 -1.64 -10.39 -2.44
CA LEU A 591 -2.09 -11.47 -1.55
C LEU A 591 -3.61 -11.57 -1.50
N CYS A 592 -4.34 -10.47 -1.34
CA CYS A 592 -5.79 -10.50 -1.28
C CYS A 592 -6.43 -10.94 -2.59
N ASN A 593 -5.94 -10.46 -3.74
CA ASN A 593 -6.41 -10.92 -5.05
C ASN A 593 -6.16 -12.41 -5.25
N GLN A 594 -4.99 -12.90 -4.83
CA GLN A 594 -4.70 -14.34 -4.80
C GLN A 594 -5.75 -15.10 -3.98
N LEU A 595 -6.04 -14.68 -2.75
CA LEU A 595 -6.97 -15.38 -1.87
C LEU A 595 -8.43 -15.32 -2.37
N ILE A 596 -8.81 -14.23 -3.03
CA ILE A 596 -10.11 -14.10 -3.71
C ILE A 596 -10.20 -15.11 -4.86
N HIS A 597 -9.14 -15.24 -5.66
CA HIS A 597 -9.06 -16.20 -6.76
C HIS A 597 -9.13 -17.64 -6.24
N GLU A 598 -8.30 -18.00 -5.25
CA GLU A 598 -8.29 -19.34 -4.62
C GLU A 598 -9.64 -19.71 -3.98
N SER A 599 -10.41 -18.72 -3.52
CA SER A 599 -11.74 -18.94 -2.96
C SER A 599 -12.86 -18.92 -3.99
N GLU A 600 -12.56 -18.65 -5.27
CA GLU A 600 -13.50 -18.51 -6.39
C GLU A 600 -14.51 -17.36 -6.19
N LEU A 601 -14.07 -16.23 -5.63
CA LEU A 601 -14.93 -15.11 -5.24
C LEU A 601 -14.72 -13.83 -6.07
N GLN A 602 -14.11 -13.93 -7.25
CA GLN A 602 -13.69 -12.79 -8.08
C GLN A 602 -14.86 -11.88 -8.51
N ASP A 603 -16.03 -12.47 -8.71
CA ASP A 603 -17.25 -11.75 -9.07
C ASP A 603 -17.91 -11.03 -7.87
N TYR A 604 -17.57 -11.44 -6.65
CA TYR A 604 -18.26 -11.07 -5.41
C TYR A 604 -17.44 -10.12 -4.53
N VAL A 605 -16.12 -10.22 -4.57
CA VAL A 605 -15.20 -9.34 -3.85
C VAL A 605 -14.31 -8.63 -4.86
N THR A 606 -14.45 -7.31 -4.93
CA THR A 606 -13.61 -6.47 -5.80
C THR A 606 -12.65 -5.67 -4.95
N LEU A 607 -11.36 -5.77 -5.25
CA LEU A 607 -10.32 -4.95 -4.63
C LEU A 607 -9.84 -3.89 -5.63
N MET A 608 -9.97 -2.62 -5.26
CA MET A 608 -9.51 -1.49 -6.06
C MET A 608 -7.98 -1.36 -5.94
N PRO A 609 -7.22 -1.32 -7.05
CA PRO A 609 -5.76 -1.43 -7.05
C PRO A 609 -5.07 -0.09 -6.73
N SER A 610 -5.38 0.50 -5.58
CA SER A 610 -4.71 1.71 -5.08
C SER A 610 -3.70 1.32 -4.01
N VAL A 611 -2.40 1.40 -4.32
CA VAL A 611 -1.33 0.96 -3.39
C VAL A 611 -1.24 1.79 -2.11
N TRP A 612 -1.68 3.05 -2.13
CA TRP A 612 -1.66 3.92 -0.96
C TRP A 612 -2.96 3.85 -0.15
N MET A 613 -4.04 3.30 -0.70
CA MET A 613 -5.30 3.05 0.00
C MET A 613 -6.13 1.93 -0.68
N PRO A 614 -5.75 0.64 -0.52
CA PRO A 614 -6.54 -0.47 -1.02
C PRO A 614 -7.97 -0.44 -0.47
N VAL A 615 -8.98 -0.54 -1.35
CA VAL A 615 -10.41 -0.51 -0.97
C VAL A 615 -11.16 -1.71 -1.53
N PHE A 616 -11.99 -2.31 -0.68
CA PHE A 616 -12.71 -3.54 -0.94
C PHE A 616 -14.21 -3.26 -1.10
N VAL A 617 -14.79 -3.83 -2.15
CA VAL A 617 -16.23 -3.84 -2.40
C VAL A 617 -16.73 -5.28 -2.27
N PHE A 618 -17.71 -5.48 -1.40
CA PHE A 618 -18.35 -6.77 -1.15
C PHE A 618 -19.74 -6.75 -1.75
N LYS A 619 -20.07 -7.80 -2.51
CA LYS A 619 -21.31 -7.89 -3.27
C LYS A 619 -22.25 -8.98 -2.74
N ASN A 620 -23.49 -8.99 -3.19
CA ASN A 620 -24.45 -10.08 -2.95
C ASN A 620 -24.38 -11.14 -4.06
N ILE A 621 -25.29 -12.12 -4.01
CA ILE A 621 -25.37 -13.19 -5.01
C ILE A 621 -25.71 -12.67 -6.42
N GLU A 622 -26.41 -11.53 -6.49
CA GLU A 622 -26.67 -10.77 -7.73
C GLU A 622 -25.47 -9.96 -8.23
N LYS A 623 -24.31 -10.04 -7.54
CA LYS A 623 -23.06 -9.34 -7.88
C LYS A 623 -23.14 -7.81 -7.73
N GLU A 624 -24.08 -7.33 -6.94
CA GLU A 624 -24.27 -5.91 -6.60
C GLU A 624 -23.67 -5.56 -5.23
N PRO A 625 -23.04 -4.38 -5.07
CA PRO A 625 -22.51 -3.93 -3.77
C PRO A 625 -23.56 -4.01 -2.67
N CYS A 626 -23.23 -4.68 -1.55
CA CYS A 626 -24.20 -4.97 -0.49
C CYS A 626 -23.65 -4.63 0.90
N GLN A 627 -24.36 -3.76 1.63
CA GLN A 627 -23.96 -3.36 2.98
C GLN A 627 -24.03 -4.51 3.99
N GLY A 628 -24.99 -5.43 3.87
CA GLY A 628 -25.09 -6.60 4.76
C GLY A 628 -23.85 -7.49 4.67
N PHE A 629 -23.48 -7.87 3.46
CA PHE A 629 -22.27 -8.63 3.17
C PHE A 629 -20.98 -7.89 3.55
N ARG A 630 -20.88 -6.58 3.29
CA ARG A 630 -19.75 -5.75 3.77
C ARG A 630 -19.66 -5.76 5.30
N THR A 631 -20.78 -5.60 5.99
CA THR A 631 -20.82 -5.54 7.46
C THR A 631 -20.48 -6.90 8.08
N LEU A 632 -20.96 -8.00 7.50
CA LEU A 632 -20.55 -9.35 7.88
C LEU A 632 -19.03 -9.52 7.73
N PHE A 633 -18.46 -9.09 6.61
CA PHE A 633 -17.01 -9.20 6.41
C PHE A 633 -16.24 -8.36 7.44
N MET A 634 -16.71 -7.15 7.77
CA MET A 634 -16.15 -6.34 8.85
C MET A 634 -16.20 -7.07 10.20
N GLN A 635 -17.33 -7.67 10.56
CA GLN A 635 -17.48 -8.46 11.79
C GLN A 635 -16.44 -9.57 11.86
N GLU A 636 -16.28 -10.34 10.78
CA GLU A 636 -15.35 -11.46 10.73
C GLU A 636 -13.87 -11.02 10.82
N MET A 637 -13.53 -9.87 10.24
CA MET A 637 -12.18 -9.29 10.36
C MET A 637 -11.92 -8.76 11.78
N ILE A 638 -12.90 -8.09 12.40
CA ILE A 638 -12.82 -7.59 13.78
C ILE A 638 -12.67 -8.75 14.77
N HIS A 639 -13.44 -9.81 14.60
CA HIS A 639 -13.33 -11.04 15.36
C HIS A 639 -11.90 -11.60 15.35
N ARG A 640 -11.20 -11.44 14.22
CA ARG A 640 -9.82 -11.89 14.01
C ARG A 640 -8.76 -10.84 14.40
N GLY A 641 -9.15 -9.77 15.08
CA GLY A 641 -8.21 -8.74 15.55
C GLY A 641 -7.79 -7.72 14.50
N ILE A 642 -8.66 -7.42 13.53
CA ILE A 642 -8.42 -6.40 12.52
C ILE A 642 -9.57 -5.39 12.52
N LEU A 643 -9.29 -4.14 12.88
CA LEU A 643 -10.30 -3.08 12.82
C LEU A 643 -10.42 -2.60 11.37
N PHE A 644 -11.31 -3.26 10.64
CA PHE A 644 -11.48 -3.09 9.20
C PHE A 644 -12.82 -2.45 8.85
N GLN A 645 -12.80 -1.47 7.92
CA GLN A 645 -14.00 -0.79 7.41
C GLN A 645 -14.14 -0.88 5.88
N GLY A 646 -13.52 -1.89 5.25
CA GLY A 646 -13.51 -2.00 3.78
C GLY A 646 -12.34 -1.28 3.11
N ALA A 647 -11.36 -0.80 3.87
CA ALA A 647 -10.16 -0.17 3.34
C ALA A 647 -8.95 -0.53 4.20
N PHE A 648 -7.77 -0.50 3.60
CA PHE A 648 -6.49 -0.51 4.29
C PHE A 648 -5.71 0.76 3.92
N VAL A 649 -5.12 1.42 4.91
CA VAL A 649 -4.30 2.62 4.73
C VAL A 649 -2.91 2.30 5.29
N PRO A 650 -1.93 1.97 4.43
CA PRO A 650 -0.57 1.73 4.88
C PRO A 650 -0.02 2.94 5.66
N CYS A 651 0.85 2.65 6.63
CA CYS A 651 1.52 3.65 7.46
C CYS A 651 2.92 3.15 7.76
N PHE A 652 3.83 4.06 8.14
CA PHE A 652 5.25 3.72 8.25
C PHE A 652 5.55 2.62 9.29
N SER A 653 4.72 2.53 10.33
CA SER A 653 4.85 1.49 11.37
C SER A 653 4.29 0.13 10.99
N HIS A 654 3.61 -0.01 9.84
CA HIS A 654 3.20 -1.33 9.35
C HIS A 654 4.43 -2.12 8.90
N THR A 655 4.33 -3.44 9.02
CA THR A 655 5.36 -4.40 8.63
C THR A 655 4.79 -5.43 7.66
N GLU A 656 5.67 -6.19 7.02
CA GLU A 656 5.27 -7.31 6.17
C GLU A 656 4.46 -8.38 6.95
N ASP A 657 4.80 -8.62 8.21
CA ASP A 657 4.09 -9.56 9.07
C ASP A 657 2.65 -9.09 9.36
N ASP A 658 2.41 -7.77 9.45
CA ASP A 658 1.05 -7.22 9.57
C ASP A 658 0.22 -7.51 8.32
N ILE A 659 0.84 -7.45 7.14
CA ILE A 659 0.18 -7.78 5.87
C ILE A 659 -0.16 -9.28 5.80
N TYR A 660 0.72 -10.17 6.26
CA TYR A 660 0.41 -11.60 6.33
C TYR A 660 -0.66 -11.90 7.39
N TYR A 661 -0.64 -11.21 8.54
CA TYR A 661 -1.70 -11.32 9.55
C TYR A 661 -3.06 -10.92 8.95
N PHE A 662 -3.08 -9.80 8.21
CA PHE A 662 -4.25 -9.37 7.45
C PHE A 662 -4.71 -10.42 6.44
N ALA A 663 -3.82 -10.90 5.60
CA ALA A 663 -4.13 -11.87 4.55
C ALA A 663 -4.71 -13.17 5.12
N LYS A 664 -4.15 -13.68 6.24
CA LYS A 664 -4.71 -14.86 6.91
C LYS A 664 -6.11 -14.61 7.44
N ALA A 665 -6.33 -13.49 8.14
CA ALA A 665 -7.65 -13.14 8.65
C ALA A 665 -8.67 -12.99 7.51
N PHE A 666 -8.26 -12.31 6.44
CA PHE A 666 -9.04 -12.12 5.23
C PHE A 666 -9.43 -13.46 4.60
N LYS A 667 -8.50 -14.42 4.48
CA LYS A 667 -8.79 -15.76 3.94
C LYS A 667 -9.86 -16.49 4.76
N GLU A 668 -9.73 -16.52 6.08
CA GLU A 668 -10.73 -17.18 6.93
C GLU A 668 -12.09 -16.45 6.92
N SER A 669 -12.10 -15.12 6.75
CA SER A 669 -13.33 -14.36 6.55
C SER A 669 -13.98 -14.63 5.18
N LEU A 670 -13.21 -14.87 4.12
CA LEU A 670 -13.74 -15.29 2.82
C LEU A 670 -14.50 -16.62 2.92
N ASP A 671 -14.08 -17.54 3.78
CA ASP A 671 -14.76 -18.83 3.94
C ASP A 671 -16.16 -18.66 4.56
N VAL A 672 -16.33 -17.72 5.50
CA VAL A 672 -17.63 -17.36 6.07
C VAL A 672 -18.48 -16.63 5.04
N TYR A 673 -17.88 -15.69 4.31
CA TYR A 673 -18.52 -14.94 3.24
C TYR A 673 -19.07 -15.86 2.13
N LYS A 674 -18.28 -16.86 1.70
CA LYS A 674 -18.70 -17.86 0.69
C LYS A 674 -19.95 -18.63 1.14
N LYS A 675 -19.99 -19.08 2.40
CA LYS A 675 -21.17 -19.73 2.98
C LYS A 675 -22.37 -18.79 3.05
N ALA A 676 -22.14 -17.52 3.43
CA ALA A 676 -23.19 -16.52 3.51
C ALA A 676 -23.83 -16.20 2.14
N LEU A 677 -23.08 -16.30 1.04
CA LEU A 677 -23.64 -16.16 -0.32
C LEU A 677 -24.69 -17.23 -0.64
N GLU A 678 -24.56 -18.44 -0.07
CA GLU A 678 -25.49 -19.55 -0.33
C GLU A 678 -26.78 -19.45 0.50
N VAL A 679 -26.69 -18.98 1.76
CA VAL A 679 -27.79 -19.10 2.72
C VAL A 679 -28.29 -17.78 3.31
N GLY A 680 -27.69 -16.64 2.92
CA GLY A 680 -27.98 -15.29 3.42
C GLY A 680 -27.00 -14.84 4.51
N TYR A 681 -26.58 -13.57 4.47
CA TYR A 681 -25.66 -12.99 5.46
C TYR A 681 -26.30 -12.85 6.85
N GLU A 682 -27.64 -12.75 6.92
CA GLU A 682 -28.44 -12.60 8.13
C GLU A 682 -28.29 -13.78 9.10
N LYS A 683 -27.83 -14.94 8.60
CA LYS A 683 -27.55 -16.12 9.42
C LYS A 683 -26.21 -16.06 10.16
N PHE A 684 -25.32 -15.15 9.74
CA PHE A 684 -23.96 -15.02 10.27
C PHE A 684 -23.71 -13.64 10.90
N LEU A 685 -24.32 -12.59 10.37
CA LEU A 685 -24.22 -11.24 10.89
C LEU A 685 -25.04 -11.12 12.17
N VAL A 686 -24.40 -10.66 13.24
CA VAL A 686 -25.09 -10.31 14.50
C VAL A 686 -25.46 -8.84 14.44
N GLY A 687 -26.75 -8.54 14.62
CA GLY A 687 -27.28 -7.18 14.55
C GLY A 687 -27.64 -6.73 13.13
N SER A 688 -27.75 -5.42 12.93
CA SER A 688 -28.12 -4.84 11.63
C SER A 688 -26.90 -4.48 10.78
N PRO A 689 -27.02 -4.42 9.45
CA PRO A 689 -25.99 -3.88 8.58
C PRO A 689 -25.62 -2.44 8.93
N ALA A 690 -24.35 -2.09 8.73
CA ALA A 690 -23.87 -0.72 8.77
C ALA A 690 -24.59 0.15 7.73
N LYS A 691 -24.82 1.41 8.06
CA LYS A 691 -25.58 2.38 7.27
C LYS A 691 -24.64 3.39 6.62
N ALA A 692 -25.01 3.89 5.44
CA ALA A 692 -24.27 5.00 4.83
C ALA A 692 -24.31 6.26 5.71
N VAL A 693 -23.17 6.96 5.85
CA VAL A 693 -23.09 8.24 6.57
C VAL A 693 -24.07 9.26 5.99
N PHE A 694 -24.06 9.42 4.65
CA PHE A 694 -24.98 10.31 3.96
C PHE A 694 -26.25 9.58 3.56
N ARG A 695 -27.34 9.85 4.28
CA ARG A 695 -28.67 9.30 4.01
C ARG A 695 -29.75 10.27 4.45
N LYS A 696 -30.89 10.27 3.75
CA LYS A 696 -31.97 11.23 4.02
C LYS A 696 -32.75 10.91 5.31
N LEU A 697 -32.84 9.62 5.65
CA LEU A 697 -33.63 9.09 6.76
C LEU A 697 -32.74 8.24 7.67
N LEU A 698 -32.98 8.30 8.99
CA LEU A 698 -32.15 7.68 10.02
C LEU A 698 -32.49 6.22 10.29
#